data_AF-A0A9D7A3K3-F1
#
_entry.id   AF-A0A9D7A3K3-F1
#
_cell.length_a   1.000
_cell.length_b   1.000
_cell.length_c   1.000
_cell.angle_alpha   90.00
_cell.angle_beta   90.00
_cell.angle_gamma   90.00
#
_symmetry.space_group_name_H-M   'P 1'
#
loop_
_entity.id
_entity.type
_entity.pdbx_description
1 polymer ?
#
loop_
_entity_poly.entity_id
_entity_poly.type
_entity_poly.pdbx_seq_one_letter_code
_entity_poly.pdbx_strand_id
1 'polypeptide(L)'
;MRILVSLATIAGCTAAPGAPGAPGAAGPAGPSGPQGPAGPQGKPAPLPPGTDPGMDVTVGLSKPANGTHFVAGEKLVVTVTLKDKFGGALTKDDFATINLYAYGPQAPSKTVTPVKLINATADRTKTPHHYIDLLKDTNVQTEANTLKYTFQPVSNEEPGTFTVSVWVMKKGDPPVDQKFVMTDFQLGTATVEKQVIEKEKCAACHLGASNGQFYLHHVDPGRSPYGTPSIDAVPVRTCKSCHNNEGYAAYTLPTDNTTRVADPIVFRAHGVHMGEHLKNPLNTDPKTGIFKNYTGVVFPANVENCTTCHVDDRWKTAPTRLACGACHDTTWFGEVASMPKGSLAHKGGPAQNDANCSGCHTPDTGGSSPVSATHKVTPSASLTGAILNKVDFSLTPPRNGKFYADGDKPVLTIVIRDDKGSPIDHTKIDETSFSVASFFVYGPRYNSVPVLANAAKNADSKARASASSSIPAAGTTTKGWTFADGDTFKIAVNGGAVQVLTAPAGLQTPDQVRDWLKANLKGDVVITSNNTAGSVTIASIVLGAPTSRLEIYNSPVTTKMGWKPGPLPIIENGVTKRMTAGTTVEPYVVMGNVSIPANDLRPRSAPLNFTDPLVIRSADKVTYQLDDVKGLTPGTYMIYSYVIPNGVLAGTVDKPGPTGAPNAAAKALNVSRTAIGFMTFQVGTETPELKVATNCADCHRDTIWHLDEGPIHPAPFDADYCKACHDYQRWSGTGDLFARTGGSSTSGWAGYGAKPTSARVHNIHFGKYMEHPEYGYAGNPNAFAEIIFPQDVRNCVKCHDPKGSSAWKENPTRLACLACHDTDKAITHAKLNTNVPTPSDPFGKDATETCTICHGAGKEFSPEKVHNIAKPYKPPYVREP
;
A
#
# COMPACT_ATOMS: atom_id res chain seq x y z
N MET A 1 -28.33 -8.78 -56.16
CA MET A 1 -28.56 -10.15 -56.68
C MET A 1 -29.31 -10.90 -55.57
N ARG A 2 -30.66 -11.00 -55.62
CA ARG A 2 -31.42 -12.17 -56.13
C ARG A 2 -30.83 -13.47 -55.56
N ILE A 3 -31.45 -14.29 -54.70
CA ILE A 3 -32.81 -14.88 -54.61
C ILE A 3 -32.79 -15.67 -53.25
N LEU A 4 -33.72 -15.61 -52.27
CA LEU A 4 -35.15 -15.93 -52.18
C LEU A 4 -35.47 -17.46 -52.28
N VAL A 5 -36.43 -17.90 -51.44
CA VAL A 5 -37.35 -19.06 -51.58
C VAL A 5 -36.91 -20.36 -50.89
N SER A 6 -37.75 -21.14 -50.18
CA SER A 6 -39.12 -21.12 -49.59
C SER A 6 -39.32 -22.55 -49.01
N LEU A 7 -40.19 -22.89 -48.05
CA LEU A 7 -41.65 -23.14 -48.07
C LEU A 7 -41.97 -23.75 -46.67
N ALA A 8 -42.98 -23.39 -45.86
CA ALA A 8 -44.45 -23.37 -46.01
C ALA A 8 -45.06 -24.78 -46.25
N THR A 9 -45.94 -25.35 -45.42
CA THR A 9 -47.38 -25.00 -45.19
C THR A 9 -48.00 -25.99 -44.14
N ILE A 10 -49.14 -25.72 -43.48
CA ILE A 10 -50.53 -26.04 -43.93
C ILE A 10 -51.62 -25.24 -43.17
N ALA A 11 -52.56 -24.68 -43.97
CA ALA A 11 -54.03 -24.38 -43.90
C ALA A 11 -54.76 -23.85 -42.62
N GLY A 12 -55.84 -23.03 -42.70
CA GLY A 12 -56.59 -22.43 -43.84
C GLY A 12 -57.77 -21.49 -43.47
N CYS A 13 -58.29 -20.75 -44.49
CA CYS A 13 -59.63 -20.12 -44.79
C CYS A 13 -60.43 -19.33 -43.71
N THR A 14 -61.17 -18.20 -43.92
CA THR A 14 -61.64 -17.36 -45.06
C THR A 14 -62.12 -15.99 -44.51
N ALA A 15 -62.22 -14.95 -45.36
CA ALA A 15 -62.28 -13.52 -45.02
C ALA A 15 -63.67 -12.82 -45.06
N ALA A 16 -63.81 -11.68 -44.35
CA ALA A 16 -64.73 -10.55 -44.61
C ALA A 16 -64.24 -9.28 -43.84
N PRO A 17 -64.85 -8.09 -44.04
CA PRO A 17 -64.45 -6.95 -44.88
C PRO A 17 -63.49 -5.91 -44.23
N GLY A 18 -62.98 -4.99 -45.06
CA GLY A 18 -61.90 -4.02 -44.73
C GLY A 18 -62.19 -3.04 -43.60
N ALA A 19 -61.16 -2.78 -42.79
CA ALA A 19 -61.19 -1.87 -41.65
C ALA A 19 -60.94 -0.39 -42.06
N PRO A 20 -61.46 0.60 -41.30
CA PRO A 20 -61.31 2.02 -41.59
C PRO A 20 -59.86 2.51 -41.46
N GLY A 21 -59.53 3.59 -42.18
CA GLY A 21 -58.20 4.22 -42.15
C GLY A 21 -57.73 4.62 -40.75
N ALA A 22 -56.41 4.58 -40.56
CA ALA A 22 -55.77 4.87 -39.27
C ALA A 22 -56.13 6.27 -38.74
N PRO A 23 -56.40 6.43 -37.43
CA PRO A 23 -56.56 7.74 -36.80
C PRO A 23 -55.28 8.58 -36.95
N GLY A 24 -55.45 9.88 -37.18
CA GLY A 24 -54.33 10.83 -37.21
C GLY A 24 -53.55 10.83 -35.89
N ALA A 25 -52.25 11.09 -35.97
CA ALA A 25 -51.35 11.11 -34.81
C ALA A 25 -51.89 12.05 -33.71
N ALA A 26 -51.91 11.56 -32.48
CA ALA A 26 -52.27 12.36 -31.31
C ALA A 26 -51.31 13.56 -31.16
N GLY A 27 -51.87 14.74 -30.91
CA GLY A 27 -51.08 15.92 -30.56
C GLY A 27 -50.23 15.67 -29.30
N PRO A 28 -49.09 16.38 -29.14
CA PRO A 28 -48.23 16.20 -27.98
C PRO A 28 -48.99 16.48 -26.68
N ALA A 29 -48.71 15.65 -25.67
CA ALA A 29 -49.30 15.79 -24.35
C ALA A 29 -49.00 17.18 -23.77
N GLY A 30 -50.04 17.84 -23.24
CA GLY A 30 -49.86 19.06 -22.45
C GLY A 30 -48.97 18.80 -21.23
N PRO A 31 -48.23 19.81 -20.75
CA PRO A 31 -47.34 19.64 -19.61
C PRO A 31 -48.11 19.16 -18.37
N SER A 32 -47.53 18.19 -17.67
CA SER A 32 -48.05 17.66 -16.40
C SER A 32 -48.27 18.81 -15.42
N GLY A 33 -49.45 18.87 -14.80
CA GLY A 33 -49.67 19.75 -13.65
C GLY A 33 -48.67 19.42 -12.53
N PRO A 34 -48.32 20.40 -11.66
CA PRO A 34 -47.41 20.17 -10.56
C PRO A 34 -47.90 19.01 -9.68
N GLN A 35 -47.00 18.07 -9.40
CA GLN A 35 -47.26 16.95 -8.51
C GLN A 35 -47.68 17.49 -7.14
N GLY A 36 -48.87 17.10 -6.67
CA GLY A 36 -49.30 17.42 -5.31
C GLY A 36 -48.29 16.88 -4.29
N PRO A 37 -48.12 17.55 -3.13
CA PRO A 37 -47.18 17.08 -2.11
C PRO A 37 -47.49 15.63 -1.74
N ALA A 38 -46.45 14.81 -1.61
CA ALA A 38 -46.59 13.43 -1.16
C ALA A 38 -47.34 13.41 0.17
N GLY A 39 -48.40 12.59 0.25
CA GLY A 39 -49.09 12.37 1.51
C GLY A 39 -48.11 11.87 2.58
N PRO A 40 -48.33 12.17 3.88
CA PRO A 40 -47.47 11.68 4.95
C PRO A 40 -47.35 10.15 4.87
N GLN A 41 -46.12 9.66 4.93
CA GLN A 41 -45.81 8.23 4.90
C GLN A 41 -46.61 7.52 6.00
N GLY A 42 -47.37 6.48 5.63
CA GLY A 42 -48.10 5.65 6.60
C GLY A 42 -47.15 5.02 7.61
N LYS A 43 -47.62 4.81 8.85
CA LYS A 43 -46.82 4.18 9.91
C LYS A 43 -46.25 2.83 9.40
N PRO A 44 -44.95 2.58 9.53
CA PRO A 44 -44.34 1.29 9.20
C PRO A 44 -45.01 0.14 9.97
N ALA A 45 -45.04 -1.05 9.38
CA ALA A 45 -45.51 -2.25 10.06
C ALA A 45 -44.72 -2.50 11.35
N PRO A 46 -45.34 -3.02 12.43
CA PRO A 46 -44.62 -3.37 13.66
C PRO A 46 -43.49 -4.35 13.36
N LEU A 47 -42.31 -4.11 13.95
CA LEU A 47 -41.19 -5.04 13.85
C LEU A 47 -41.52 -6.37 14.54
N PRO A 48 -40.92 -7.49 14.09
CA PRO A 48 -40.99 -8.75 14.81
C PRO A 48 -40.56 -8.58 16.29
N PRO A 49 -41.19 -9.29 17.24
CA PRO A 49 -40.78 -9.28 18.63
C PRO A 49 -39.29 -9.61 18.78
N GLY A 50 -38.54 -8.76 19.51
CA GLY A 50 -37.09 -8.92 19.71
C GLY A 50 -36.19 -8.19 18.72
N THR A 51 -36.74 -7.43 17.75
CA THR A 51 -35.94 -6.63 16.82
C THR A 51 -35.68 -5.23 17.39
N ASP A 52 -34.43 -4.83 17.58
CA ASP A 52 -34.08 -3.46 17.99
C ASP A 52 -34.42 -2.48 16.85
N PRO A 53 -35.33 -1.51 17.04
CA PRO A 53 -35.67 -0.54 15.99
C PRO A 53 -34.50 0.40 15.68
N GLY A 54 -33.43 0.35 16.48
CA GLY A 54 -32.29 1.23 16.43
C GLY A 54 -32.65 2.66 16.81
N MET A 55 -31.73 3.60 16.59
CA MET A 55 -31.93 5.00 16.95
C MET A 55 -31.71 5.99 15.80
N ASP A 56 -32.44 7.08 15.89
CA ASP A 56 -32.23 8.31 15.16
C ASP A 56 -32.25 9.51 16.11
N VAL A 57 -31.05 9.98 16.45
CA VAL A 57 -30.86 11.12 17.36
C VAL A 57 -30.52 12.34 16.52
N THR A 58 -31.07 13.50 16.87
CA THR A 58 -30.75 14.78 16.22
C THR A 58 -30.41 15.84 17.27
N VAL A 59 -29.57 16.80 16.91
CA VAL A 59 -29.24 17.96 17.73
C VAL A 59 -29.67 19.25 17.03
N GLY A 60 -30.38 20.11 17.75
CA GLY A 60 -30.79 21.44 17.31
C GLY A 60 -30.36 22.52 18.30
N LEU A 61 -30.26 23.76 17.84
CA LEU A 61 -29.84 24.91 18.65
C LEU A 61 -30.89 26.02 18.60
N SER A 62 -30.99 26.82 19.67
CA SER A 62 -31.71 28.10 19.63
C SER A 62 -31.07 29.06 18.62
N LYS A 63 -31.83 30.05 18.16
CA LYS A 63 -31.31 31.10 17.27
C LYS A 63 -30.73 32.26 18.10
N PRO A 64 -29.63 32.90 17.65
CA PRO A 64 -29.13 34.13 18.25
C PRO A 64 -30.12 35.29 18.00
N ALA A 65 -30.11 36.31 18.85
CA ALA A 65 -31.08 37.41 18.74
C ALA A 65 -30.89 38.22 17.45
N ASN A 66 -29.65 38.38 17.00
CA ASN A 66 -29.32 39.05 15.73
C ASN A 66 -29.49 38.15 14.48
N GLY A 67 -29.88 36.88 14.65
CA GLY A 67 -30.13 35.93 13.57
C GLY A 67 -28.89 35.29 12.92
N THR A 68 -27.66 35.71 13.24
CA THR A 68 -26.43 35.21 12.59
C THR A 68 -25.40 34.60 13.54
N HIS A 69 -25.15 35.22 14.70
CA HIS A 69 -24.14 34.76 15.67
C HIS A 69 -24.50 35.18 17.09
N PHE A 70 -24.12 34.38 18.08
CA PHE A 70 -24.31 34.78 19.48
C PHE A 70 -23.23 35.79 19.90
N VAL A 71 -23.62 36.77 20.70
CA VAL A 71 -22.73 37.80 21.26
C VAL A 71 -22.64 37.66 22.78
N ALA A 72 -21.66 38.34 23.39
CA ALA A 72 -21.45 38.31 24.83
C ALA A 72 -22.74 38.59 25.61
N GLY A 73 -23.02 37.76 26.62
CA GLY A 73 -24.25 37.81 27.43
C GLY A 73 -25.39 36.92 26.92
N GLU A 74 -25.42 36.58 25.63
CA GLU A 74 -26.46 35.67 25.10
C GLU A 74 -26.22 34.22 25.55
N LYS A 75 -27.31 33.47 25.71
CA LYS A 75 -27.28 32.03 26.03
C LYS A 75 -27.82 31.23 24.86
N LEU A 76 -27.22 30.06 24.64
CA LEU A 76 -27.69 29.11 23.63
C LEU A 76 -28.36 27.90 24.31
N VAL A 77 -29.44 27.41 23.72
CA VAL A 77 -30.14 26.21 24.17
C VAL A 77 -29.89 25.09 23.17
N VAL A 78 -29.27 24.00 23.65
CA VAL A 78 -29.08 22.76 22.89
C VAL A 78 -30.30 21.88 23.12
N THR A 79 -30.89 21.38 22.04
CA THR A 79 -32.03 20.46 22.06
C THR A 79 -31.62 19.15 21.41
N VAL A 80 -31.61 18.06 22.18
CA VAL A 80 -31.33 16.70 21.70
C VAL A 80 -32.65 15.95 21.59
N THR A 81 -33.00 15.50 20.39
CA THR A 81 -34.22 14.72 20.15
C THR A 81 -33.86 13.25 19.96
N LEU A 82 -34.49 12.39 20.74
CA LEU A 82 -34.26 10.95 20.80
C LEU A 82 -35.41 10.23 20.10
N LYS A 83 -35.14 9.56 18.98
CA LYS A 83 -36.13 8.74 18.26
C LYS A 83 -35.53 7.40 17.89
N ASP A 84 -36.38 6.45 17.55
CA ASP A 84 -35.98 5.26 16.81
C ASP A 84 -35.92 5.56 15.30
N LYS A 85 -35.42 4.61 14.49
CA LYS A 85 -35.30 4.79 13.03
C LYS A 85 -36.63 4.89 12.29
N PHE A 86 -37.74 4.57 12.95
CA PHE A 86 -39.10 4.63 12.42
C PHE A 86 -39.87 5.86 12.92
N GLY A 87 -39.21 6.73 13.68
CA GLY A 87 -39.77 7.96 14.23
C GLY A 87 -40.51 7.77 15.56
N GLY A 88 -40.48 6.58 16.16
CA GLY A 88 -40.96 6.33 17.52
C GLY A 88 -40.12 7.09 18.55
N ALA A 89 -40.75 7.49 19.65
CA ALA A 89 -40.10 8.23 20.72
C ALA A 89 -39.20 7.30 21.57
N LEU A 90 -37.95 7.70 21.79
CA LEU A 90 -37.07 7.10 22.79
C LEU A 90 -36.92 8.05 23.98
N THR A 91 -36.61 7.50 25.14
CA THR A 91 -36.35 8.25 26.38
C THR A 91 -34.87 8.16 26.75
N LYS A 92 -34.40 9.02 27.67
CA LYS A 92 -33.00 8.95 28.14
C LYS A 92 -32.66 7.61 28.79
N ASP A 93 -33.64 6.90 29.35
CA ASP A 93 -33.43 5.61 30.01
C ASP A 93 -33.11 4.47 29.04
N ASP A 94 -33.37 4.67 27.74
CA ASP A 94 -33.01 3.73 26.68
C ASP A 94 -31.51 3.79 26.34
N PHE A 95 -30.76 4.77 26.89
CA PHE A 95 -29.36 5.03 26.53
C PHE A 95 -28.40 4.73 27.68
N ALA A 96 -27.25 4.17 27.32
CA ALA A 96 -26.12 3.97 28.23
C ALA A 96 -25.22 5.21 28.30
N THR A 97 -25.24 6.05 27.26
CA THR A 97 -24.43 7.27 27.18
C THR A 97 -25.16 8.32 26.37
N ILE A 98 -25.19 9.55 26.88
CA ILE A 98 -25.56 10.77 26.15
C ILE A 98 -24.63 11.89 26.62
N ASN A 99 -23.51 12.08 25.94
CA ASN A 99 -22.50 13.06 26.31
C ASN A 99 -22.50 14.24 25.36
N LEU A 100 -22.65 15.46 25.89
CA LEU A 100 -22.58 16.72 25.16
C LEU A 100 -21.17 17.31 25.23
N TYR A 101 -20.63 17.65 24.07
CA TYR A 101 -19.35 18.33 23.89
C TYR A 101 -19.57 19.62 23.07
N ALA A 102 -18.66 20.58 23.24
CA ALA A 102 -18.51 21.69 22.33
C ALA A 102 -17.03 21.98 22.06
N TYR A 103 -16.73 22.55 20.91
CA TYR A 103 -15.40 23.03 20.58
C TYR A 103 -15.45 24.18 19.57
N GLY A 104 -14.42 25.02 19.57
CA GLY A 104 -14.22 26.05 18.55
C GLY A 104 -13.15 27.07 18.97
N PRO A 105 -12.78 28.01 18.08
CA PRO A 105 -13.14 28.08 16.66
C PRO A 105 -12.63 26.87 15.84
N GLN A 106 -13.07 26.68 14.59
CA GLN A 106 -12.72 25.51 13.75
C GLN A 106 -11.23 25.43 13.40
N ALA A 107 -10.52 26.56 13.37
CA ALA A 107 -9.08 26.60 13.12
C ALA A 107 -8.31 25.75 14.17
N PRO A 108 -7.65 24.63 13.78
CA PRO A 108 -7.10 23.68 14.74
C PRO A 108 -6.07 24.23 15.74
N SER A 109 -5.35 25.30 15.38
CA SER A 109 -4.41 25.99 16.28
C SER A 109 -5.09 26.82 17.37
N LYS A 110 -6.39 27.09 17.21
CA LYS A 110 -7.20 27.89 18.14
C LYS A 110 -8.31 27.07 18.81
N THR A 111 -8.65 25.91 18.25
CA THR A 111 -9.73 25.08 18.76
C THR A 111 -9.46 24.65 20.19
N VAL A 112 -10.38 24.99 21.09
CA VAL A 112 -10.43 24.54 22.48
C VAL A 112 -11.84 24.06 22.82
N THR A 113 -11.99 23.31 23.92
CA THR A 113 -13.30 23.12 24.53
C THR A 113 -13.66 24.36 25.36
N PRO A 114 -14.78 25.07 25.08
CA PRO A 114 -15.17 26.25 25.83
C PRO A 114 -15.83 25.83 27.16
N VAL A 115 -15.02 25.35 28.12
CA VAL A 115 -15.52 24.74 29.37
C VAL A 115 -16.43 25.67 30.18
N LYS A 116 -16.15 26.98 30.19
CA LYS A 116 -17.00 27.97 30.87
C LYS A 116 -18.38 28.07 30.23
N LEU A 117 -18.42 28.17 28.89
CA LEU A 117 -19.65 28.27 28.12
C LEU A 117 -20.56 27.07 28.34
N ILE A 118 -20.00 25.85 28.30
CA ILE A 118 -20.78 24.62 28.48
C ILE A 118 -21.00 24.23 29.94
N ASN A 119 -20.56 25.05 30.91
CA ASN A 119 -20.60 24.75 32.35
C ASN A 119 -19.85 23.46 32.75
N ALA A 120 -18.73 23.17 32.09
CA ALA A 120 -17.83 22.07 32.42
C ALA A 120 -16.58 22.57 33.17
N THR A 121 -15.74 21.63 33.61
CA THR A 121 -14.46 21.89 34.24
C THR A 121 -13.29 21.42 33.37
N ALA A 122 -12.19 22.17 33.37
CA ALA A 122 -10.91 21.74 32.78
C ALA A 122 -10.09 20.84 33.72
N ASP A 123 -10.46 20.77 35.00
CA ASP A 123 -9.82 19.89 35.97
C ASP A 123 -10.03 18.42 35.61
N ARG A 124 -8.96 17.78 35.12
CA ARG A 124 -8.93 16.39 34.64
C ARG A 124 -9.08 15.35 35.76
N THR A 125 -9.07 15.77 37.03
CA THR A 125 -9.33 14.87 38.18
C THR A 125 -10.84 14.66 38.44
N LYS A 126 -11.69 15.51 37.85
CA LYS A 126 -13.15 15.44 37.99
C LYS A 126 -13.78 14.62 36.87
N THR A 127 -14.91 14.00 37.13
CA THR A 127 -15.73 13.32 36.11
C THR A 127 -17.19 13.78 36.26
N PRO A 128 -17.81 14.36 35.21
CA PRO A 128 -17.23 14.66 33.89
C PRO A 128 -16.26 15.85 33.92
N HIS A 129 -15.37 15.95 32.92
CA HIS A 129 -14.52 17.12 32.63
C HIS A 129 -14.56 17.39 31.11
N HIS A 130 -14.57 18.66 30.69
CA HIS A 130 -14.65 19.07 29.27
C HIS A 130 -15.89 18.59 28.48
N TYR A 131 -16.84 17.92 29.13
CA TYR A 131 -18.11 17.51 28.54
C TYR A 131 -19.20 17.50 29.62
N ILE A 132 -20.44 17.38 29.19
CA ILE A 132 -21.61 17.25 30.06
C ILE A 132 -22.24 15.87 29.85
N ASP A 133 -22.45 15.12 30.93
CA ASP A 133 -23.21 13.86 30.91
C ASP A 133 -24.70 14.20 31.03
N LEU A 134 -25.41 14.20 29.90
CA LEU A 134 -26.83 14.59 29.85
C LEU A 134 -27.76 13.60 30.55
N LEU A 135 -27.27 12.41 30.92
CA LEU A 135 -28.04 11.46 31.73
C LEU A 135 -28.07 11.87 33.21
N LYS A 136 -27.02 12.53 33.69
CA LYS A 136 -26.78 12.79 35.12
C LYS A 136 -26.79 14.26 35.51
N ASP A 137 -26.52 15.17 34.59
CA ASP A 137 -26.46 16.61 34.89
C ASP A 137 -27.85 17.15 35.28
N THR A 138 -27.91 17.82 36.43
CA THR A 138 -29.15 18.31 37.03
C THR A 138 -29.75 19.51 36.30
N ASN A 139 -29.00 20.17 35.41
CA ASN A 139 -29.48 21.29 34.61
C ASN A 139 -30.17 20.84 33.31
N VAL A 140 -30.24 19.53 33.04
CA VAL A 140 -30.90 18.98 31.86
C VAL A 140 -32.41 18.97 32.05
N GLN A 141 -33.13 19.67 31.17
CA GLN A 141 -34.58 19.64 31.14
C GLN A 141 -35.04 18.51 30.21
N THR A 142 -35.78 17.55 30.75
CA THR A 142 -36.29 16.39 30.00
C THR A 142 -37.77 16.59 29.70
N GLU A 143 -38.14 16.57 28.41
CA GLU A 143 -39.52 16.67 27.92
C GLU A 143 -39.79 15.48 26.98
N ALA A 144 -40.41 14.42 27.48
CA ALA A 144 -40.66 13.18 26.76
C ALA A 144 -39.40 12.62 26.07
N ASN A 145 -39.29 12.80 24.75
CA ASN A 145 -38.19 12.31 23.92
C ASN A 145 -37.14 13.38 23.60
N THR A 146 -37.17 14.52 24.30
CA THR A 146 -36.26 15.64 24.08
C THR A 146 -35.52 16.03 25.36
N LEU A 147 -34.22 16.28 25.24
CA LEU A 147 -33.37 16.81 26.30
C LEU A 147 -32.92 18.22 25.92
N LYS A 148 -33.21 19.22 26.76
CA LYS A 148 -32.74 20.59 26.59
C LYS A 148 -31.66 20.92 27.61
N TYR A 149 -30.60 21.56 27.14
CA TYR A 149 -29.49 22.02 27.97
C TYR A 149 -29.12 23.45 27.59
N THR A 150 -29.12 24.36 28.58
CA THR A 150 -28.82 25.78 28.35
C THR A 150 -27.37 26.06 28.72
N PHE A 151 -26.60 26.61 27.78
CA PHE A 151 -25.23 27.04 28.04
C PHE A 151 -25.19 28.27 28.94
N GLN A 152 -24.03 28.51 29.55
CA GLN A 152 -23.73 29.78 30.20
C GLN A 152 -23.73 30.92 29.18
N PRO A 153 -23.83 32.18 29.62
CA PRO A 153 -23.70 33.33 28.73
C PRO A 153 -22.38 33.27 27.98
N VAL A 154 -22.41 33.61 26.68
CA VAL A 154 -21.19 33.89 25.92
C VAL A 154 -20.38 34.94 26.66
N SER A 155 -19.09 34.70 26.81
CA SER A 155 -18.19 35.46 27.65
C SER A 155 -17.00 35.97 26.84
N ASN A 156 -15.86 35.30 26.94
CA ASN A 156 -14.60 35.67 26.31
C ASN A 156 -14.13 34.64 25.27
N GLU A 157 -15.04 33.82 24.74
CA GLU A 157 -14.72 32.90 23.65
C GLU A 157 -14.26 33.67 22.41
N GLU A 158 -13.24 33.15 21.71
CA GLU A 158 -12.73 33.77 20.50
C GLU A 158 -13.82 33.75 19.38
N PRO A 159 -14.01 34.82 18.61
CA PRO A 159 -14.98 34.82 17.52
C PRO A 159 -14.68 33.77 16.46
N GLY A 160 -15.71 33.06 15.99
CA GLY A 160 -15.59 32.09 14.91
C GLY A 160 -16.72 31.05 14.88
N THR A 161 -16.48 29.98 14.14
CA THR A 161 -17.40 28.84 14.03
C THR A 161 -17.12 27.82 15.13
N PHE A 162 -18.14 27.47 15.89
CA PHE A 162 -18.11 26.46 16.94
C PHE A 162 -19.01 25.29 16.56
N THR A 163 -18.74 24.12 17.13
CA THR A 163 -19.54 22.91 16.96
C THR A 163 -20.08 22.47 18.31
N VAL A 164 -21.38 22.17 18.41
CA VAL A 164 -21.93 21.32 19.47
C VAL A 164 -22.04 19.90 18.92
N SER A 165 -21.61 18.92 19.71
CA SER A 165 -21.69 17.51 19.32
C SER A 165 -22.18 16.65 20.48
N VAL A 166 -23.01 15.64 20.18
CA VAL A 166 -23.60 14.75 21.17
C VAL A 166 -23.32 13.30 20.79
N TRP A 167 -22.55 12.62 21.64
CA TRP A 167 -22.25 11.21 21.49
C TRP A 167 -23.25 10.38 22.27
N VAL A 168 -23.90 9.44 21.59
CA VAL A 168 -24.96 8.60 22.14
C VAL A 168 -24.69 7.13 21.89
N MET A 169 -24.98 6.30 22.92
CA MET A 169 -24.99 4.84 22.82
C MET A 169 -26.28 4.32 23.45
N LYS A 170 -27.05 3.56 22.67
CA LYS A 170 -28.27 2.90 23.16
C LYS A 170 -27.91 1.69 24.03
N LYS A 171 -28.72 1.40 25.05
CA LYS A 171 -28.61 0.14 25.81
C LYS A 171 -28.96 -1.04 24.90
N GLY A 172 -28.24 -2.14 25.04
CA GLY A 172 -28.46 -3.37 24.30
C GLY A 172 -27.38 -4.41 24.63
N ASP A 173 -27.61 -5.66 24.25
CA ASP A 173 -26.63 -6.75 24.32
C ASP A 173 -26.55 -7.46 22.96
N PRO A 174 -25.57 -7.11 22.10
CA PRO A 174 -24.52 -6.12 22.31
C PRO A 174 -25.00 -4.66 22.08
N PRO A 175 -24.46 -3.65 22.79
CA PRO A 175 -24.80 -2.23 22.62
C PRO A 175 -24.12 -1.64 21.38
N VAL A 176 -24.58 -2.06 20.19
CA VAL A 176 -23.95 -1.71 18.91
C VAL A 176 -24.54 -0.48 18.24
N ASP A 177 -25.70 0.01 18.70
CA ASP A 177 -26.29 1.22 18.16
C ASP A 177 -25.73 2.47 18.84
N GLN A 178 -24.91 3.21 18.07
CA GLN A 178 -24.16 4.36 18.51
C GLN A 178 -24.12 5.43 17.41
N LYS A 179 -24.20 6.71 17.80
CA LYS A 179 -24.13 7.86 16.89
C LYS A 179 -23.35 8.99 17.55
N PHE A 180 -22.71 9.80 16.73
CA PHE A 180 -22.14 11.07 17.16
C PHE A 180 -22.67 12.16 16.25
N VAL A 181 -23.65 12.91 16.75
CA VAL A 181 -24.34 13.93 15.97
C VAL A 181 -23.78 15.29 16.32
N MET A 182 -23.82 16.22 15.37
CA MET A 182 -23.24 17.54 15.56
C MET A 182 -23.97 18.61 14.76
N THR A 183 -23.83 19.85 15.19
CA THR A 183 -24.30 21.02 14.47
C THR A 183 -23.42 22.22 14.82
N ASP A 184 -23.26 23.13 13.85
CA ASP A 184 -22.39 24.30 13.98
C ASP A 184 -23.18 25.54 14.41
N PHE A 185 -22.50 26.46 15.07
CA PHE A 185 -23.01 27.80 15.41
C PHE A 185 -21.89 28.83 15.36
N GLN A 186 -22.24 30.10 15.36
CA GLN A 186 -21.27 31.19 15.31
C GLN A 186 -21.25 31.98 16.62
N LEU A 187 -20.05 32.36 17.07
CA LEU A 187 -19.82 33.28 18.17
C LEU A 187 -19.09 34.52 17.67
N GLY A 188 -19.58 35.71 18.02
CA GLY A 188 -18.91 37.01 17.78
C GLY A 188 -18.75 37.46 16.31
N THR A 189 -19.04 36.60 15.32
CA THR A 189 -18.92 36.92 13.89
C THR A 189 -19.90 36.10 13.06
N ALA A 190 -20.41 36.64 11.95
CA ALA A 190 -21.22 35.87 10.99
C ALA A 190 -20.38 35.01 10.03
N THR A 191 -19.05 35.18 10.02
CA THR A 191 -18.15 34.50 9.09
C THR A 191 -18.00 33.02 9.44
N VAL A 192 -18.48 32.15 8.56
CA VAL A 192 -18.34 30.70 8.70
C VAL A 192 -16.94 30.25 8.30
N GLU A 193 -16.24 29.57 9.20
CA GLU A 193 -14.93 28.97 8.96
C GLU A 193 -15.05 27.64 8.22
N LYS A 194 -14.11 27.39 7.30
CA LYS A 194 -14.00 26.11 6.58
C LYS A 194 -13.08 25.14 7.31
N GLN A 195 -13.36 23.84 7.20
CA GLN A 195 -12.42 22.81 7.64
C GLN A 195 -11.14 22.81 6.80
N VAL A 196 -10.02 22.39 7.40
CA VAL A 196 -8.73 22.20 6.71
C VAL A 196 -8.62 20.83 6.01
N ILE A 197 -9.46 19.89 6.43
CA ILE A 197 -9.50 18.48 6.00
C ILE A 197 -10.97 18.06 5.99
N GLU A 198 -11.37 17.35 4.95
CA GLU A 198 -12.72 16.79 4.80
C GLU A 198 -12.73 15.27 4.98
N LYS A 199 -13.87 14.70 5.40
CA LYS A 199 -13.99 13.28 5.74
C LYS A 199 -13.63 12.34 4.58
N GLU A 200 -13.85 12.79 3.34
CA GLU A 200 -13.59 12.03 2.11
C GLU A 200 -12.10 11.71 1.96
N LYS A 201 -11.22 12.58 2.46
CA LYS A 201 -9.78 12.36 2.45
C LYS A 201 -9.38 11.21 3.37
N CYS A 202 -9.97 11.14 4.57
CA CYS A 202 -9.79 10.00 5.46
C CYS A 202 -10.45 8.73 4.89
N ALA A 203 -11.61 8.86 4.25
CA ALA A 203 -12.37 7.74 3.69
C ALA A 203 -11.62 6.99 2.59
N ALA A 204 -10.71 7.69 1.89
CA ALA A 204 -9.83 7.09 0.90
C ALA A 204 -9.03 5.90 1.45
N CYS A 205 -8.77 5.82 2.76
CA CYS A 205 -8.15 4.64 3.39
C CYS A 205 -8.93 4.04 4.54
N HIS A 206 -9.60 4.87 5.34
CA HIS A 206 -10.19 4.45 6.59
C HIS A 206 -11.68 4.09 6.51
N LEU A 207 -12.38 4.29 5.39
CA LEU A 207 -13.80 3.93 5.29
C LEU A 207 -14.02 2.50 4.80
N GLY A 208 -14.76 1.73 5.62
CA GLY A 208 -15.34 0.45 5.26
C GLY A 208 -16.55 0.61 4.35
N ALA A 209 -16.38 0.47 3.03
CA ALA A 209 -17.48 0.64 2.08
C ALA A 209 -18.67 -0.31 2.32
N SER A 210 -18.42 -1.50 2.87
CA SER A 210 -19.43 -2.54 3.12
C SER A 210 -20.33 -2.26 4.34
N ASN A 211 -19.85 -1.53 5.35
CA ASN A 211 -20.61 -1.24 6.58
C ASN A 211 -20.73 0.25 6.95
N GLY A 212 -20.05 1.12 6.20
CA GLY A 212 -20.03 2.57 6.38
C GLY A 212 -19.25 3.05 7.61
N GLN A 213 -18.41 2.20 8.21
CA GLN A 213 -17.65 2.54 9.43
C GLN A 213 -16.23 2.99 9.11
N PHE A 214 -15.72 3.93 9.91
CA PHE A 214 -14.30 4.29 9.86
C PHE A 214 -13.48 3.36 10.74
N TYR A 215 -12.42 2.79 10.17
CA TYR A 215 -11.46 1.92 10.83
C TYR A 215 -10.28 2.73 11.37
N LEU A 216 -10.57 3.52 12.40
CA LEU A 216 -9.59 4.30 13.16
C LEU A 216 -9.46 3.71 14.59
N HIS A 217 -8.82 4.41 15.52
CA HIS A 217 -8.51 3.86 16.83
C HIS A 217 -9.75 3.47 17.65
N HIS A 218 -10.89 4.16 17.50
CA HIS A 218 -12.04 3.94 18.36
C HIS A 218 -12.96 2.83 17.88
N VAL A 219 -12.77 2.25 16.69
CA VAL A 219 -13.58 1.06 16.29
C VAL A 219 -13.12 -0.21 17.02
N ASP A 220 -11.93 -0.20 17.61
CA ASP A 220 -11.40 -1.34 18.34
C ASP A 220 -11.97 -1.44 19.76
N PRO A 221 -12.03 -2.66 20.32
CA PRO A 221 -12.42 -2.86 21.71
C PRO A 221 -11.52 -2.06 22.65
N GLY A 222 -12.14 -1.39 23.61
CA GLY A 222 -11.43 -0.53 24.56
C GLY A 222 -12.41 -0.03 25.62
N ARG A 223 -12.92 1.20 25.45
CA ARG A 223 -13.98 1.76 26.31
C ARG A 223 -15.28 0.94 26.27
N SER A 224 -15.50 0.23 25.17
CA SER A 224 -16.57 -0.74 24.96
C SER A 224 -15.96 -2.04 24.47
N PRO A 225 -16.48 -3.22 24.87
CA PRO A 225 -16.04 -4.52 24.34
C PRO A 225 -16.31 -4.68 22.83
N TYR A 226 -17.13 -3.81 22.23
CA TYR A 226 -17.46 -3.81 20.79
C TYR A 226 -16.87 -2.61 20.04
N GLY A 227 -16.03 -1.81 20.73
CA GLY A 227 -15.55 -0.54 20.21
C GLY A 227 -16.63 0.54 20.15
N THR A 228 -16.18 1.73 19.76
CA THR A 228 -16.97 2.96 19.66
C THR A 228 -16.79 3.66 18.30
N PRO A 229 -17.03 2.99 17.15
CA PRO A 229 -16.88 3.56 15.80
C PRO A 229 -17.62 4.87 15.55
N SER A 230 -18.68 5.19 16.30
CA SER A 230 -19.38 6.48 16.14
C SER A 230 -18.50 7.68 16.47
N ILE A 231 -17.49 7.52 17.33
CA ILE A 231 -16.53 8.57 17.65
C ILE A 231 -15.70 8.95 16.42
N ASP A 232 -15.53 8.02 15.48
CA ASP A 232 -14.75 8.19 14.25
C ASP A 232 -15.64 8.49 13.03
N ALA A 233 -16.95 8.70 13.21
CA ALA A 233 -17.91 8.77 12.11
C ALA A 233 -17.70 9.97 11.16
N VAL A 234 -17.16 11.07 11.66
CA VAL A 234 -16.79 12.25 10.84
C VAL A 234 -15.39 12.70 11.27
N PRO A 235 -14.33 12.01 10.78
CA PRO A 235 -12.95 12.29 11.20
C PRO A 235 -12.62 13.76 11.13
N VAL A 236 -11.72 14.21 12.01
CA VAL A 236 -11.44 15.61 12.33
C VAL A 236 -12.56 16.33 13.08
N ARG A 237 -13.81 16.27 12.62
CA ARG A 237 -14.91 16.99 13.29
C ARG A 237 -15.35 16.33 14.59
N THR A 238 -15.59 15.03 14.61
CA THR A 238 -15.89 14.31 15.86
C THR A 238 -14.66 14.25 16.77
N CYS A 239 -13.47 14.08 16.19
CA CYS A 239 -12.22 14.00 16.93
C CYS A 239 -11.95 15.29 17.72
N LYS A 240 -12.19 16.47 17.14
CA LYS A 240 -12.02 17.79 17.81
C LYS A 240 -12.88 17.97 19.06
N SER A 241 -13.96 17.21 19.21
CA SER A 241 -14.76 17.19 20.45
C SER A 241 -13.96 16.71 21.67
N CYS A 242 -12.88 15.95 21.44
CA CYS A 242 -11.98 15.47 22.49
C CYS A 242 -10.52 15.90 22.29
N HIS A 243 -10.02 15.84 21.05
CA HIS A 243 -8.62 16.08 20.65
C HIS A 243 -8.42 17.52 20.15
N ASN A 244 -8.43 18.47 21.07
CA ASN A 244 -8.15 19.89 20.80
C ASN A 244 -7.15 20.47 21.82
N ASN A 245 -6.81 21.75 21.72
CA ASN A 245 -5.72 22.35 22.52
C ASN A 245 -6.01 22.43 24.02
N GLU A 246 -7.28 22.34 24.41
CA GLU A 246 -7.69 22.13 25.80
C GLU A 246 -8.95 21.25 25.81
N GLY A 247 -8.75 19.99 25.42
CA GLY A 247 -9.82 19.02 25.20
C GLY A 247 -9.80 17.86 26.18
N TYR A 248 -10.83 17.03 26.13
CA TYR A 248 -10.95 15.84 26.97
C TYR A 248 -9.75 14.88 26.80
N ALA A 249 -9.27 14.68 25.58
CA ALA A 249 -8.16 13.77 25.29
C ALA A 249 -6.83 14.36 25.76
N ALA A 250 -6.02 13.52 26.40
CA ALA A 250 -4.70 13.88 26.90
C ALA A 250 -3.77 12.67 26.93
N TYR A 251 -2.49 12.87 26.67
CA TYR A 251 -1.44 11.88 26.91
C TYR A 251 -0.71 12.18 28.23
N THR A 252 0.00 11.19 28.74
CA THR A 252 0.88 11.36 29.91
C THR A 252 2.26 11.79 29.44
N LEU A 253 2.86 12.80 30.06
CA LEU A 253 4.20 13.24 29.69
C LEU A 253 5.21 12.09 29.86
N PRO A 254 6.02 11.77 28.83
CA PRO A 254 7.03 10.71 28.94
C PRO A 254 8.08 10.97 30.02
N THR A 255 8.33 12.25 30.34
CA THR A 255 9.29 12.69 31.36
C THR A 255 8.68 12.86 32.75
N ASP A 256 7.36 12.84 32.87
CA ASP A 256 6.63 13.00 34.13
C ASP A 256 5.29 12.25 34.06
N ASN A 257 5.22 11.10 34.72
CA ASN A 257 4.06 10.24 34.68
C ASN A 257 2.83 10.78 35.45
N THR A 258 2.98 11.89 36.16
CA THR A 258 1.89 12.55 36.90
C THR A 258 1.21 13.65 36.08
N THR A 259 1.89 14.19 35.08
CA THR A 259 1.38 15.30 34.27
C THR A 259 0.65 14.80 33.02
N ARG A 260 -0.59 15.28 32.85
CA ARG A 260 -1.42 15.04 31.66
C ARG A 260 -1.44 16.28 30.78
N VAL A 261 -1.10 16.11 29.51
CA VAL A 261 -1.07 17.19 28.51
C VAL A 261 -2.14 16.90 27.47
N ALA A 262 -2.85 17.95 27.05
CA ALA A 262 -3.85 17.85 25.99
C ALA A 262 -3.27 17.11 24.77
N ASP A 263 -4.11 16.37 24.06
CA ASP A 263 -3.73 15.61 22.87
C ASP A 263 -4.42 16.16 21.62
N PRO A 264 -3.96 17.30 21.06
CA PRO A 264 -4.62 17.94 19.93
C PRO A 264 -4.54 17.06 18.70
N ILE A 265 -5.61 17.05 17.90
CA ILE A 265 -5.68 16.22 16.70
C ILE A 265 -4.55 16.49 15.71
N VAL A 266 -4.07 17.73 15.61
CA VAL A 266 -2.97 18.11 14.73
C VAL A 266 -1.68 17.35 15.09
N PHE A 267 -1.40 17.20 16.38
CA PHE A 267 -0.22 16.47 16.84
C PHE A 267 -0.43 14.95 16.68
N ARG A 268 -1.59 14.44 17.12
CA ARG A 268 -1.90 13.01 17.06
C ARG A 268 -1.93 12.48 15.63
N ALA A 269 -2.63 13.15 14.72
CA ALA A 269 -2.79 12.69 13.35
C ALA A 269 -1.44 12.66 12.63
N HIS A 270 -0.67 13.74 12.66
CA HIS A 270 0.65 13.75 12.00
C HIS A 270 1.61 12.72 12.61
N GLY A 271 1.72 12.65 13.94
CA GLY A 271 2.63 11.72 14.59
C GLY A 271 2.29 10.25 14.32
N VAL A 272 1.01 9.87 14.32
CA VAL A 272 0.60 8.49 13.97
C VAL A 272 0.95 8.14 12.53
N HIS A 273 0.73 9.05 11.57
CA HIS A 273 1.09 8.78 10.17
C HIS A 273 2.60 8.90 9.90
N MET A 274 3.36 9.58 10.75
CA MET A 274 4.82 9.51 10.71
C MET A 274 5.33 8.15 11.18
N GLY A 275 4.66 7.56 12.19
CA GLY A 275 4.77 6.14 12.56
C GLY A 275 6.21 5.67 12.76
N GLU A 276 6.64 4.68 11.97
CA GLU A 276 8.00 4.09 12.03
C GLU A 276 9.13 5.09 11.77
N HIS A 277 8.84 6.24 11.15
CA HIS A 277 9.85 7.26 10.85
C HIS A 277 10.05 8.27 12.00
N LEU A 278 9.28 8.17 13.09
CA LEU A 278 9.53 8.93 14.31
C LEU A 278 10.89 8.52 14.91
N LYS A 279 11.68 9.48 15.40
CA LYS A 279 13.05 9.24 15.89
C LYS A 279 13.27 9.69 17.32
N ASN A 280 12.40 10.51 17.87
CA ASN A 280 12.54 11.02 19.21
C ASN A 280 12.17 9.94 20.25
N PRO A 281 13.06 9.57 21.19
CA PRO A 281 12.75 8.61 22.24
C PRO A 281 11.55 8.99 23.10
N LEU A 282 11.23 10.29 23.26
CA LEU A 282 10.02 10.72 23.97
C LEU A 282 8.73 10.29 23.25
N ASN A 283 8.80 10.06 21.93
CA ASN A 283 7.70 9.58 21.12
C ASN A 283 7.73 8.05 20.96
N THR A 284 8.92 7.47 20.79
CA THR A 284 9.09 6.07 20.37
C THR A 284 9.45 5.09 21.47
N ASP A 285 9.73 5.53 22.71
CA ASP A 285 10.03 4.61 23.80
C ASP A 285 8.89 3.60 24.00
N PRO A 286 9.15 2.28 23.97
CA PRO A 286 8.10 1.26 23.98
C PRO A 286 7.31 1.21 25.31
N LYS A 287 7.79 1.84 26.38
CA LYS A 287 7.14 1.87 27.69
C LYS A 287 6.44 3.20 27.93
N THR A 288 7.14 4.32 27.70
CA THR A 288 6.71 5.66 28.09
C THR A 288 6.40 6.59 26.91
N GLY A 289 6.75 6.19 25.68
CA GLY A 289 6.61 7.03 24.50
C GLY A 289 5.17 7.42 24.18
N ILE A 290 4.98 8.64 23.67
CA ILE A 290 3.66 9.18 23.32
C ILE A 290 3.00 8.40 22.17
N PHE A 291 3.81 7.85 21.28
CA PHE A 291 3.41 7.09 20.09
C PHE A 291 3.85 5.63 20.16
N LYS A 292 4.18 5.10 21.35
CA LYS A 292 4.72 3.75 21.56
C LYS A 292 3.93 2.60 20.90
N ASN A 293 2.62 2.77 20.72
CA ASN A 293 1.78 1.79 20.03
C ASN A 293 1.87 1.95 18.50
N TYR A 294 2.05 3.18 18.03
CA TYR A 294 2.00 3.52 16.60
C TYR A 294 3.36 3.50 15.90
N THR A 295 4.43 3.03 16.56
CA THR A 295 5.78 3.00 15.96
C THR A 295 5.93 1.98 14.83
N GLY A 296 4.98 1.04 14.67
CA GLY A 296 4.93 0.12 13.53
C GLY A 296 4.02 0.60 12.38
N VAL A 297 3.40 1.77 12.50
CA VAL A 297 2.53 2.31 11.46
C VAL A 297 3.39 2.78 10.28
N VAL A 298 3.06 2.30 9.09
CA VAL A 298 3.67 2.72 7.82
C VAL A 298 2.64 3.49 7.01
N PHE A 299 2.97 4.72 6.60
CA PHE A 299 2.09 5.50 5.74
C PHE A 299 2.13 4.93 4.30
N PRO A 300 0.99 4.55 3.70
CA PRO A 300 0.99 3.82 2.42
C PRO A 300 1.39 4.67 1.20
N ALA A 301 1.28 6.00 1.31
CA ALA A 301 1.70 6.97 0.32
C ALA A 301 2.98 7.70 0.77
N ASN A 302 3.47 8.66 -0.02
CA ASN A 302 4.49 9.58 0.46
C ASN A 302 3.88 10.51 1.53
N VAL A 303 4.42 10.46 2.76
CA VAL A 303 3.98 11.29 3.90
C VAL A 303 4.19 12.80 3.67
N GLU A 304 5.09 13.17 2.76
CA GLU A 304 5.29 14.55 2.31
C GLU A 304 4.13 15.05 1.42
N ASN A 305 3.26 14.16 0.93
CA ASN A 305 2.13 14.54 0.08
C ASN A 305 0.98 15.09 0.93
N CYS A 306 1.10 16.34 1.37
CA CYS A 306 0.13 17.01 2.25
C CYS A 306 -1.29 17.03 1.66
N THR A 307 -1.41 17.06 0.32
CA THR A 307 -2.71 17.08 -0.40
C THR A 307 -3.48 15.76 -0.32
N THR A 308 -2.84 14.69 0.17
CA THR A 308 -3.49 13.43 0.55
C THR A 308 -4.58 13.67 1.58
N CYS A 309 -4.40 14.66 2.48
CA CYS A 309 -5.35 15.03 3.53
C CYS A 309 -5.88 16.46 3.40
N HIS A 310 -5.01 17.43 3.15
CA HIS A 310 -5.37 18.84 3.17
C HIS A 310 -6.16 19.26 1.92
N VAL A 311 -7.21 20.04 2.12
CA VAL A 311 -8.10 20.54 1.05
C VAL A 311 -7.90 22.03 0.72
N ASP A 312 -7.04 22.71 1.47
CA ASP A 312 -6.64 24.10 1.24
C ASP A 312 -5.16 24.33 1.55
N ASP A 313 -4.68 25.57 1.46
CA ASP A 313 -3.25 25.93 1.58
C ASP A 313 -2.76 26.17 3.01
N ARG A 314 -3.60 26.01 4.05
CA ARG A 314 -3.20 26.33 5.43
C ARG A 314 -2.06 25.45 5.95
N TRP A 315 -1.85 24.26 5.39
CA TRP A 315 -0.67 23.43 5.69
C TRP A 315 0.66 24.08 5.29
N LYS A 316 0.67 24.96 4.28
CA LYS A 316 1.85 25.71 3.84
C LYS A 316 1.86 27.18 4.27
N THR A 317 0.70 27.78 4.57
CA THR A 317 0.62 29.20 4.96
C THR A 317 0.58 29.44 6.47
N ALA A 318 0.33 28.42 7.29
CA ALA A 318 0.24 28.55 8.75
C ALA A 318 1.10 27.52 9.52
N PRO A 319 2.44 27.53 9.34
CA PRO A 319 3.34 26.63 10.06
C PRO A 319 3.34 26.91 11.57
N THR A 320 3.29 25.85 12.38
CA THR A 320 3.30 25.94 13.85
C THR A 320 4.24 24.90 14.44
N ARG A 321 4.79 25.17 15.64
CA ARG A 321 5.63 24.19 16.35
C ARG A 321 4.90 22.87 16.59
N LEU A 322 3.60 22.94 16.91
CA LEU A 322 2.76 21.78 17.18
C LEU A 322 2.56 20.89 15.94
N ALA A 323 2.31 21.49 14.76
CA ALA A 323 2.11 20.75 13.52
C ALA A 323 3.43 20.20 12.97
N CYS A 324 4.44 21.06 12.82
CA CYS A 324 5.72 20.68 12.24
C CYS A 324 6.48 19.69 13.14
N GLY A 325 6.47 19.92 14.46
CA GLY A 325 7.13 19.07 15.44
C GLY A 325 6.48 17.69 15.64
N ALA A 326 5.30 17.44 15.08
CA ALA A 326 4.68 16.11 15.12
C ALA A 326 5.39 15.11 14.19
N CYS A 327 5.82 15.55 13.00
CA CYS A 327 6.63 14.73 12.09
C CYS A 327 8.13 15.00 12.24
N HIS A 328 8.53 16.26 12.39
CA HIS A 328 9.92 16.66 12.63
C HIS A 328 10.26 16.52 14.12
N ASP A 329 10.07 15.32 14.63
CA ASP A 329 9.88 15.04 16.05
C ASP A 329 11.15 15.17 16.91
N THR A 330 12.31 15.21 16.27
CA THR A 330 13.60 15.51 16.91
C THR A 330 13.91 17.01 16.96
N THR A 331 13.12 17.87 16.30
CA THR A 331 13.39 19.31 16.25
C THR A 331 12.96 19.99 17.55
N TRP A 332 13.90 20.63 18.23
CA TRP A 332 13.68 21.39 19.44
C TRP A 332 13.56 22.89 19.15
N PHE A 333 12.39 23.45 19.46
CA PHE A 333 12.10 24.88 19.24
C PHE A 333 12.36 25.75 20.48
N GLY A 334 12.80 25.19 21.60
CA GLY A 334 13.10 25.95 22.82
C GLY A 334 14.57 26.34 22.95
N GLU A 335 14.95 26.82 24.13
CA GLU A 335 16.34 27.14 24.46
C GLU A 335 17.21 25.88 24.46
N VAL A 336 18.42 25.97 23.88
CA VAL A 336 19.36 24.83 23.78
C VAL A 336 19.71 24.26 25.15
N ALA A 337 19.79 25.12 26.17
CA ALA A 337 20.07 24.70 27.56
C ALA A 337 19.01 23.76 28.14
N SER A 338 17.78 23.83 27.64
CA SER A 338 16.64 22.99 28.06
C SER A 338 16.33 21.85 27.08
N MET A 339 17.17 21.64 26.07
CA MET A 339 16.91 20.68 25.00
C MET A 339 16.91 19.24 25.54
N PRO A 340 15.86 18.45 25.29
CA PRO A 340 15.83 17.05 25.68
C PRO A 340 16.92 16.23 24.97
N LYS A 341 17.44 15.20 25.66
CA LYS A 341 18.41 14.26 25.10
C LYS A 341 17.83 13.60 23.83
N GLY A 342 18.61 13.60 22.75
CA GLY A 342 18.20 13.05 21.45
C GLY A 342 17.45 14.02 20.54
N SER A 343 17.20 15.25 20.99
CA SER A 343 16.68 16.33 20.14
C SER A 343 17.81 17.12 19.46
N LEU A 344 17.45 17.83 18.39
CA LEU A 344 18.30 18.72 17.60
C LEU A 344 17.73 20.13 17.68
N ALA A 345 18.57 21.12 18.01
CA ALA A 345 18.14 22.51 18.07
C ALA A 345 17.64 22.98 16.69
N HIS A 346 16.51 23.67 16.68
CA HIS A 346 15.98 24.31 15.48
C HIS A 346 17.01 25.30 14.92
N LYS A 347 17.36 25.18 13.63
CA LYS A 347 18.44 25.97 13.00
C LYS A 347 18.19 27.48 13.02
N GLY A 348 16.92 27.90 13.01
CA GLY A 348 16.53 29.31 13.13
C GLY A 348 16.61 29.87 14.55
N GLY A 349 17.07 29.07 15.52
CA GLY A 349 17.09 29.40 16.94
C GLY A 349 15.76 29.10 17.64
N PRO A 350 15.69 29.41 18.95
CA PRO A 350 14.49 29.23 19.77
C PRO A 350 13.31 30.05 19.25
N ALA A 351 12.14 29.43 19.20
CA ALA A 351 10.86 30.05 18.83
C ALA A 351 9.88 29.99 20.02
N GLN A 352 9.62 31.15 20.61
CA GLN A 352 8.73 31.29 21.78
C GLN A 352 7.26 31.08 21.41
N ASN A 353 6.88 31.42 20.17
CA ASN A 353 5.53 31.26 19.61
C ASN A 353 5.61 31.01 18.09
N ASP A 354 4.44 30.85 17.45
CA ASP A 354 4.35 30.49 16.04
C ASP A 354 4.31 31.70 15.07
N ALA A 355 4.38 32.94 15.57
CA ALA A 355 4.11 34.14 14.77
C ALA A 355 5.15 34.39 13.66
N ASN A 356 6.40 33.96 13.87
CA ASN A 356 7.51 34.24 12.95
C ASN A 356 7.83 33.07 12.02
N CYS A 357 7.14 31.93 12.16
CA CYS A 357 7.42 30.72 11.40
C CYS A 357 7.33 30.97 9.88
N SER A 358 6.27 31.65 9.43
CA SER A 358 6.00 31.92 8.01
C SER A 358 6.99 32.90 7.36
N GLY A 359 7.77 33.64 8.16
CA GLY A 359 8.82 34.53 7.64
C GLY A 359 9.99 33.75 7.03
N CYS A 360 10.39 32.62 7.64
CA CYS A 360 11.44 31.75 7.13
C CYS A 360 10.87 30.54 6.35
N HIS A 361 9.74 30.02 6.79
CA HIS A 361 8.99 28.92 6.17
C HIS A 361 7.86 29.48 5.31
N THR A 362 8.24 30.18 4.23
CA THR A 362 7.29 30.72 3.26
C THR A 362 6.50 29.60 2.56
N PRO A 363 5.29 29.85 2.03
CA PRO A 363 4.47 28.79 1.44
C PRO A 363 5.15 28.07 0.28
N ASP A 364 5.73 28.82 -0.67
CA ASP A 364 6.18 28.27 -1.96
C ASP A 364 7.64 28.58 -2.30
N THR A 365 8.08 29.84 -2.24
CA THR A 365 9.45 30.24 -2.62
C THR A 365 9.95 31.41 -1.76
N GLY A 366 11.26 31.71 -1.83
CA GLY A 366 11.87 32.92 -1.26
C GLY A 366 12.35 32.81 0.18
N GLY A 367 11.70 32.00 1.03
CA GLY A 367 12.15 31.74 2.39
C GLY A 367 13.37 30.82 2.50
N SER A 368 13.94 30.71 3.69
CA SER A 368 15.09 29.83 4.00
C SER A 368 14.76 28.36 3.80
N SER A 369 13.50 27.97 4.01
CA SER A 369 13.01 26.60 3.83
C SER A 369 11.51 26.63 3.50
N PRO A 370 11.13 26.97 2.26
CA PRO A 370 9.73 27.07 1.87
C PRO A 370 9.02 25.72 2.00
N VAL A 371 7.80 25.73 2.52
CA VAL A 371 7.09 24.51 2.93
C VAL A 371 6.77 23.62 1.73
N SER A 372 6.12 24.14 0.68
CA SER A 372 5.75 23.32 -0.47
C SER A 372 6.95 22.89 -1.32
N ALA A 373 8.01 23.70 -1.38
CA ALA A 373 9.23 23.34 -2.08
C ALA A 373 9.99 22.18 -1.38
N THR A 374 10.00 22.18 -0.05
CA THR A 374 10.69 21.15 0.75
C THR A 374 9.88 19.85 0.82
N HIS A 375 8.55 19.94 0.83
CA HIS A 375 7.63 18.79 0.79
C HIS A 375 7.10 18.53 -0.63
N LYS A 376 7.85 18.91 -1.66
CA LYS A 376 7.41 18.79 -3.03
C LYS A 376 7.36 17.32 -3.42
N VAL A 377 6.16 16.76 -3.34
CA VAL A 377 5.84 15.50 -3.99
C VAL A 377 5.56 15.82 -5.45
N THR A 378 6.48 15.43 -6.34
CA THR A 378 6.21 15.53 -7.77
C THR A 378 5.13 14.50 -8.08
N PRO A 379 3.93 14.90 -8.51
CA PRO A 379 2.85 13.94 -8.70
C PRO A 379 3.29 12.84 -9.66
N SER A 380 3.10 11.58 -9.27
CA SER A 380 2.87 10.49 -10.22
C SER A 380 1.52 10.74 -10.89
N ALA A 381 1.44 11.81 -11.70
CA ALA A 381 0.27 12.06 -12.50
C ALA A 381 0.20 10.94 -13.54
N SER A 382 -0.65 9.94 -13.26
CA SER A 382 -1.22 9.04 -14.26
C SER A 382 -0.20 8.45 -15.26
N LEU A 383 0.51 7.38 -14.89
CA LEU A 383 1.12 6.41 -15.82
C LEU A 383 1.98 6.97 -16.99
N THR A 384 2.28 8.27 -17.02
CA THR A 384 2.89 9.00 -18.13
C THR A 384 3.55 10.30 -17.62
N GLY A 385 4.77 10.17 -17.08
CA GLY A 385 5.83 11.11 -17.47
C GLY A 385 6.10 12.38 -16.66
N ALA A 386 6.10 12.36 -15.33
CA ALA A 386 6.64 13.50 -14.55
C ALA A 386 7.85 13.17 -13.67
N ILE A 387 7.98 11.94 -13.16
CA ILE A 387 9.15 11.50 -12.37
C ILE A 387 10.14 10.72 -13.21
N LEU A 388 9.66 9.92 -14.16
CA LEU A 388 10.47 9.02 -14.98
C LEU A 388 10.31 9.40 -16.44
N ASN A 389 11.36 9.18 -17.22
CA ASN A 389 11.33 9.28 -18.67
C ASN A 389 10.34 8.25 -19.26
N LYS A 390 9.93 8.49 -20.51
CA LYS A 390 8.91 7.67 -21.18
C LYS A 390 9.54 6.64 -22.11
N VAL A 391 8.95 5.46 -22.16
CA VAL A 391 9.13 4.48 -23.24
C VAL A 391 7.79 4.32 -23.96
N ASP A 392 7.74 4.70 -25.23
CA ASP A 392 6.57 4.47 -26.07
C ASP A 392 6.62 3.07 -26.69
N PHE A 393 5.45 2.48 -26.85
CA PHE A 393 5.27 1.22 -27.56
C PHE A 393 4.24 1.34 -28.68
N SER A 394 4.44 0.56 -29.74
CA SER A 394 3.42 0.25 -30.73
C SER A 394 3.59 -1.15 -31.28
N LEU A 395 2.50 -1.79 -31.69
CA LEU A 395 2.51 -3.09 -32.37
C LEU A 395 1.97 -2.95 -33.80
N THR A 396 2.43 -3.78 -34.73
CA THR A 396 1.79 -3.92 -36.04
C THR A 396 0.34 -4.37 -35.87
N PRO A 397 -0.65 -3.78 -36.55
CA PRO A 397 -2.05 -4.13 -36.37
C PRO A 397 -2.33 -5.63 -36.58
N PRO A 398 -3.30 -6.22 -35.86
CA PRO A 398 -3.75 -7.60 -36.11
C PRO A 398 -4.36 -7.72 -37.51
N ARG A 399 -4.26 -8.90 -38.13
CA ARG A 399 -4.76 -9.13 -39.50
C ARG A 399 -6.26 -8.86 -39.65
N ASN A 400 -7.03 -9.11 -38.60
CA ASN A 400 -8.48 -8.88 -38.55
C ASN A 400 -8.87 -7.46 -38.09
N GLY A 401 -7.88 -6.59 -37.79
CA GLY A 401 -8.10 -5.21 -37.34
C GLY A 401 -8.62 -5.05 -35.90
N LYS A 402 -8.79 -6.13 -35.14
CA LYS A 402 -9.48 -6.17 -33.85
C LYS A 402 -8.64 -6.77 -32.72
N PHE A 403 -8.13 -7.99 -32.90
CA PHE A 403 -7.30 -8.72 -31.93
C PHE A 403 -6.36 -9.69 -32.64
N TYR A 404 -5.24 -10.04 -32.01
CA TYR A 404 -4.32 -11.01 -32.60
C TYR A 404 -4.88 -12.43 -32.50
N ALA A 405 -4.85 -13.17 -33.58
CA ALA A 405 -5.31 -14.55 -33.66
C ALA A 405 -4.20 -15.48 -34.17
N ASP A 406 -4.41 -16.79 -34.03
CA ASP A 406 -3.48 -17.82 -34.52
C ASP A 406 -2.88 -17.48 -35.90
N GLY A 407 -1.55 -17.50 -35.98
CA GLY A 407 -0.79 -17.14 -37.17
C GLY A 407 -0.34 -15.68 -37.20
N ASP A 408 -0.84 -14.81 -36.32
CA ASP A 408 -0.35 -13.44 -36.16
C ASP A 408 0.97 -13.42 -35.39
N LYS A 409 1.93 -12.66 -35.93
CA LYS A 409 3.26 -12.43 -35.36
C LYS A 409 3.51 -10.93 -35.26
N PRO A 410 3.10 -10.28 -34.17
CA PRO A 410 3.19 -8.82 -34.07
C PRO A 410 4.64 -8.33 -34.04
N VAL A 411 4.94 -7.21 -34.69
CA VAL A 411 6.22 -6.51 -34.53
C VAL A 411 6.04 -5.40 -33.49
N LEU A 412 6.77 -5.50 -32.39
CA LEU A 412 6.87 -4.47 -31.37
C LEU A 412 7.87 -3.40 -31.79
N THR A 413 7.47 -2.15 -31.66
CA THR A 413 8.34 -0.97 -31.75
C THR A 413 8.44 -0.33 -30.38
N ILE A 414 9.66 0.03 -29.97
CA ILE A 414 9.99 0.62 -28.68
C ILE A 414 10.75 1.93 -28.91
N VAL A 415 10.28 3.03 -28.33
CA VAL A 415 10.92 4.35 -28.40
C VAL A 415 11.14 4.89 -26.99
N ILE A 416 12.36 4.73 -26.48
CA ILE A 416 12.85 5.36 -25.26
C ILE A 416 13.08 6.86 -25.48
N ARG A 417 12.61 7.69 -24.57
CA ARG A 417 12.73 9.16 -24.59
C ARG A 417 13.59 9.69 -23.44
N ASP A 418 14.14 10.87 -23.62
CA ASP A 418 14.83 11.64 -22.59
C ASP A 418 13.86 12.43 -21.69
N ASP A 419 14.43 13.24 -20.79
CA ASP A 419 13.72 14.11 -19.83
C ASP A 419 12.97 15.27 -20.49
N LYS A 420 13.26 15.56 -21.75
CA LYS A 420 12.56 16.53 -22.58
C LYS A 420 11.51 15.88 -23.47
N GLY A 421 11.32 14.56 -23.37
CA GLY A 421 10.38 13.80 -24.19
C GLY A 421 10.86 13.54 -25.63
N SER A 422 12.13 13.80 -25.95
CA SER A 422 12.69 13.52 -27.27
C SER A 422 13.20 12.09 -27.35
N PRO A 423 13.07 11.37 -28.49
CA PRO A 423 13.69 10.05 -28.65
C PRO A 423 15.20 10.11 -28.49
N ILE A 424 15.77 9.16 -27.74
CA ILE A 424 17.23 8.98 -27.70
C ILE A 424 17.72 8.24 -28.94
N ASP A 425 19.04 8.21 -29.16
CA ASP A 425 19.66 7.38 -30.19
C ASP A 425 19.74 5.91 -29.73
N HIS A 426 18.83 5.04 -30.21
CA HIS A 426 18.75 3.64 -29.75
C HIS A 426 19.91 2.76 -30.23
N THR A 427 20.77 3.24 -31.15
CA THR A 427 22.02 2.53 -31.49
C THR A 427 23.03 2.53 -30.35
N LYS A 428 22.88 3.45 -29.39
CA LYS A 428 23.74 3.59 -28.20
C LYS A 428 23.22 2.84 -26.98
N ILE A 429 22.18 2.01 -27.13
CA ILE A 429 21.69 1.17 -26.04
C ILE A 429 22.61 -0.04 -25.90
N ASP A 430 23.57 0.09 -24.99
CA ASP A 430 24.56 -0.94 -24.66
C ASP A 430 24.89 -0.97 -23.16
N GLU A 431 25.77 -1.88 -22.77
CA GLU A 431 26.22 -2.05 -21.38
C GLU A 431 27.08 -0.88 -20.86
N THR A 432 27.57 0.01 -21.74
CA THR A 432 28.34 1.20 -21.36
C THR A 432 27.44 2.39 -21.05
N SER A 433 26.28 2.47 -21.70
CA SER A 433 25.31 3.55 -21.54
C SER A 433 24.21 3.20 -20.54
N PHE A 434 23.82 1.92 -20.42
CA PHE A 434 22.70 1.48 -19.60
C PHE A 434 23.05 0.28 -18.72
N SER A 435 22.71 0.38 -17.43
CA SER A 435 22.83 -0.72 -16.46
C SER A 435 21.69 -1.72 -16.62
N VAL A 436 20.52 -1.27 -17.09
CA VAL A 436 19.41 -2.11 -17.53
C VAL A 436 18.70 -1.43 -18.72
N ALA A 437 18.35 -2.20 -19.74
CA ALA A 437 17.36 -1.79 -20.73
C ALA A 437 16.63 -3.05 -21.18
N SER A 438 15.41 -3.26 -20.69
CA SER A 438 14.71 -4.52 -20.91
C SER A 438 13.22 -4.32 -21.14
N PHE A 439 12.59 -5.30 -21.79
CA PHE A 439 11.13 -5.38 -21.86
C PHE A 439 10.62 -6.79 -21.53
N PHE A 440 9.33 -6.87 -21.26
CA PHE A 440 8.60 -8.07 -20.89
C PHE A 440 7.33 -8.14 -21.72
N VAL A 441 6.95 -9.34 -22.13
CA VAL A 441 5.64 -9.62 -22.73
C VAL A 441 5.02 -10.76 -21.95
N TYR A 442 3.82 -10.55 -21.44
CA TYR A 442 3.19 -11.46 -20.48
C TYR A 442 1.67 -11.38 -20.56
N GLY A 443 1.01 -12.49 -20.22
CA GLY A 443 -0.44 -12.59 -20.19
C GLY A 443 -0.94 -14.03 -20.21
N PRO A 444 -2.27 -14.25 -20.30
CA PRO A 444 -3.31 -13.21 -20.23
C PRO A 444 -3.35 -12.54 -18.84
N ARG A 445 -4.17 -11.51 -18.63
CA ARG A 445 -4.17 -10.70 -17.39
C ARG A 445 -4.49 -11.55 -16.17
N TYR A 446 -5.34 -12.57 -16.34
CA TYR A 446 -5.54 -13.63 -15.37
C TYR A 446 -4.44 -14.71 -15.50
N ASN A 447 -3.86 -15.16 -14.37
CA ASN A 447 -2.76 -16.14 -14.35
C ASN A 447 -1.59 -15.80 -15.31
N SER A 448 -1.18 -14.52 -15.30
CA SER A 448 -0.17 -14.03 -16.23
C SER A 448 1.14 -14.80 -16.11
N VAL A 449 1.66 -15.20 -17.26
CA VAL A 449 2.99 -15.77 -17.43
C VAL A 449 3.69 -15.05 -18.59
N PRO A 450 5.03 -15.03 -18.62
CA PRO A 450 5.79 -14.52 -19.75
C PRO A 450 5.53 -15.32 -21.04
N VAL A 451 5.36 -14.62 -22.16
CA VAL A 451 5.02 -15.21 -23.46
C VAL A 451 5.68 -14.45 -24.61
N LEU A 452 5.59 -14.99 -25.83
CA LEU A 452 5.82 -14.31 -27.12
C LEU A 452 7.23 -13.78 -27.42
N ALA A 453 8.15 -13.82 -26.47
CA ALA A 453 9.52 -13.36 -26.66
C ALA A 453 10.54 -14.47 -26.41
N ASN A 454 11.72 -14.35 -27.01
CA ASN A 454 12.77 -15.38 -26.88
C ASN A 454 13.20 -15.62 -25.42
N ALA A 455 13.20 -14.58 -24.57
CA ALA A 455 13.48 -14.72 -23.16
C ALA A 455 12.40 -15.54 -22.45
N ALA A 456 11.11 -15.34 -22.77
CA ALA A 456 10.02 -16.15 -22.22
C ALA A 456 10.11 -17.62 -22.67
N LYS A 457 10.36 -17.86 -23.96
CA LYS A 457 10.41 -19.20 -24.55
C LYS A 457 11.64 -20.02 -24.14
N ASN A 458 12.79 -19.36 -24.01
CA ASN A 458 14.08 -20.03 -23.87
C ASN A 458 14.82 -19.62 -22.60
N ALA A 459 14.11 -19.10 -21.59
CA ALA A 459 14.73 -18.49 -20.40
C ALA A 459 15.78 -19.43 -19.80
N ASP A 460 15.33 -20.55 -19.25
CA ASP A 460 16.21 -21.49 -18.55
C ASP A 460 17.19 -22.15 -19.50
N SER A 461 16.78 -22.50 -20.71
CA SER A 461 17.66 -23.16 -21.71
C SER A 461 18.85 -22.31 -22.16
N LYS A 462 18.82 -21.00 -21.88
CA LYS A 462 19.89 -20.04 -22.21
C LYS A 462 20.61 -19.48 -20.98
N ALA A 463 20.17 -19.82 -19.77
CA ALA A 463 20.85 -19.41 -18.54
C ALA A 463 22.01 -20.34 -18.21
N ARG A 464 22.96 -19.80 -17.43
CA ARG A 464 24.13 -20.52 -16.93
C ARG A 464 24.31 -20.28 -15.45
N ALA A 465 24.75 -21.31 -14.73
CA ALA A 465 25.03 -21.18 -13.30
C ALA A 465 26.26 -20.28 -13.11
N SER A 466 26.16 -19.30 -12.20
CA SER A 466 27.25 -18.35 -11.97
C SER A 466 27.38 -17.96 -10.50
N ALA A 467 28.29 -18.63 -9.78
CA ALA A 467 28.59 -18.26 -8.41
C ALA A 467 29.66 -17.15 -8.37
N SER A 468 29.47 -16.13 -7.52
CA SER A 468 30.49 -15.11 -7.26
C SER A 468 30.80 -15.00 -5.78
N SER A 469 32.08 -14.85 -5.46
CA SER A 469 32.58 -14.47 -4.15
C SER A 469 33.16 -13.06 -4.23
N SER A 470 32.87 -12.26 -3.22
CA SER A 470 33.40 -10.90 -3.06
C SER A 470 34.07 -10.77 -1.69
N ILE A 471 35.18 -10.05 -1.64
CA ILE A 471 35.91 -9.78 -0.39
C ILE A 471 35.06 -8.85 0.49
N PRO A 472 34.77 -9.21 1.74
CA PRO A 472 34.17 -8.29 2.70
C PRO A 472 35.08 -7.07 2.91
N ALA A 473 34.51 -5.88 2.98
CA ALA A 473 35.26 -4.61 3.03
C ALA A 473 36.35 -4.59 4.13
N ALA A 474 37.62 -4.71 3.74
CA ALA A 474 38.78 -4.28 4.52
C ALA A 474 39.83 -3.62 3.58
N GLY A 475 40.32 -2.46 3.98
CA GLY A 475 40.99 -1.47 3.12
C GLY A 475 42.48 -1.71 2.83
N THR A 476 42.86 -1.43 1.58
CA THR A 476 44.20 -1.10 1.04
C THR A 476 45.30 -2.17 1.11
N THR A 477 45.88 -2.53 -0.06
CA THR A 477 46.93 -3.56 -0.36
C THR A 477 46.75 -4.96 0.26
N THR A 478 45.74 -5.11 1.11
CA THR A 478 45.31 -6.25 1.93
C THR A 478 43.98 -6.84 1.41
N LYS A 479 43.54 -6.43 0.21
CA LYS A 479 42.30 -6.88 -0.43
C LYS A 479 42.51 -8.23 -1.11
N GLY A 480 42.43 -9.28 -0.31
CA GLY A 480 42.50 -10.67 -0.76
C GLY A 480 41.88 -11.61 0.27
N TRP A 481 41.90 -12.91 -0.01
CA TRP A 481 41.55 -13.94 0.95
C TRP A 481 42.81 -14.60 1.49
N THR A 482 42.91 -14.75 2.80
CA THR A 482 44.04 -15.44 3.44
C THR A 482 43.69 -16.90 3.64
N PHE A 483 44.48 -17.80 3.05
CA PHE A 483 44.36 -19.24 3.22
C PHE A 483 45.50 -19.80 4.06
N ALA A 484 45.21 -20.80 4.88
CA ALA A 484 46.18 -21.59 5.62
C ALA A 484 46.65 -22.78 4.78
N ASP A 485 47.85 -23.30 5.09
CA ASP A 485 48.33 -24.53 4.48
C ASP A 485 47.32 -25.67 4.70
N GLY A 486 46.95 -26.36 3.61
CA GLY A 486 45.98 -27.45 3.63
C GLY A 486 44.51 -27.04 3.58
N ASP A 487 44.20 -25.73 3.50
CA ASP A 487 42.84 -25.28 3.19
C ASP A 487 42.37 -25.86 1.86
N THR A 488 41.12 -26.30 1.81
CA THR A 488 40.52 -26.87 0.59
C THR A 488 39.27 -26.13 0.17
N PHE A 489 39.01 -26.12 -1.14
CA PHE A 489 37.76 -25.73 -1.77
C PHE A 489 37.08 -26.96 -2.38
N LYS A 490 35.79 -27.12 -2.12
CA LYS A 490 35.01 -28.28 -2.56
C LYS A 490 33.84 -27.86 -3.45
N ILE A 491 33.84 -28.34 -4.69
CA ILE A 491 32.83 -27.99 -5.69
C ILE A 491 32.59 -29.14 -6.67
N ALA A 492 31.34 -29.35 -7.07
CA ALA A 492 31.00 -30.11 -8.28
C ALA A 492 30.45 -29.16 -9.36
N VAL A 493 30.78 -29.48 -10.62
CA VAL A 493 30.46 -28.65 -11.79
C VAL A 493 29.60 -29.46 -12.75
N ASN A 494 28.45 -28.91 -13.14
CA ASN A 494 27.51 -29.46 -14.11
C ASN A 494 27.11 -30.93 -13.82
N GLY A 495 27.05 -31.28 -12.53
CA GLY A 495 26.73 -32.65 -12.09
C GLY A 495 27.84 -33.68 -12.20
N GLY A 496 29.08 -33.24 -12.45
CA GLY A 496 30.27 -34.08 -12.34
C GLY A 496 30.62 -34.44 -10.89
N ALA A 497 31.70 -35.21 -10.73
CA ALA A 497 32.19 -35.59 -9.40
C ALA A 497 32.65 -34.38 -8.57
N VAL A 498 32.55 -34.50 -7.25
CA VAL A 498 33.05 -33.47 -6.31
C VAL A 498 34.57 -33.35 -6.44
N GLN A 499 35.03 -32.15 -6.69
CA GLN A 499 36.45 -31.79 -6.77
C GLN A 499 36.89 -31.15 -5.47
N VAL A 500 38.07 -31.55 -4.99
CA VAL A 500 38.71 -30.99 -3.79
C VAL A 500 40.01 -30.32 -4.20
N LEU A 501 40.05 -28.98 -4.15
CA LEU A 501 41.19 -28.19 -4.58
C LEU A 501 41.93 -27.63 -3.37
N THR A 502 43.22 -27.88 -3.24
CA THR A 502 44.06 -27.27 -2.20
C THR A 502 44.33 -25.80 -2.55
N ALA A 503 44.01 -24.89 -1.63
CA ALA A 503 44.21 -23.45 -1.82
C ALA A 503 45.68 -23.05 -1.62
N PRO A 504 46.17 -22.04 -2.37
CA PRO A 504 47.50 -21.51 -2.15
C PRO A 504 47.54 -20.73 -0.84
N ALA A 505 48.47 -21.09 0.04
CA ALA A 505 48.57 -20.46 1.35
C ALA A 505 48.99 -18.99 1.29
N GLY A 506 48.68 -18.25 2.35
CA GLY A 506 48.90 -16.81 2.44
C GLY A 506 47.77 -15.99 1.83
N LEU A 507 48.02 -14.69 1.68
CA LEU A 507 47.06 -13.72 1.15
C LEU A 507 47.00 -13.82 -0.38
N GLN A 508 45.80 -14.00 -0.92
CA GLN A 508 45.56 -14.13 -2.37
C GLN A 508 44.63 -13.03 -2.88
N THR A 509 45.08 -12.27 -3.88
CA THR A 509 44.27 -11.30 -4.61
C THR A 509 43.19 -11.98 -5.47
N PRO A 510 42.13 -11.28 -5.91
CA PRO A 510 41.13 -11.84 -6.84
C PRO A 510 41.72 -12.46 -8.09
N ASP A 511 42.74 -11.84 -8.68
CA ASP A 511 43.44 -12.40 -9.83
C ASP A 511 44.18 -13.70 -9.51
N GLN A 512 44.89 -13.76 -8.39
CA GLN A 512 45.60 -14.97 -7.97
C GLN A 512 44.62 -16.11 -7.67
N VAL A 513 43.47 -15.82 -7.05
CA VAL A 513 42.42 -16.82 -6.83
C VAL A 513 41.80 -17.27 -8.15
N ARG A 514 41.52 -16.35 -9.08
CA ARG A 514 41.06 -16.71 -10.43
C ARG A 514 42.05 -17.64 -11.11
N ASP A 515 43.34 -17.32 -11.08
CA ASP A 515 44.37 -18.09 -11.78
C ASP A 515 44.58 -19.47 -11.13
N TRP A 516 44.53 -19.55 -9.80
CA TRP A 516 44.50 -20.83 -9.08
C TRP A 516 43.31 -21.69 -9.46
N LEU A 517 42.09 -21.14 -9.45
CA LEU A 517 40.90 -21.86 -9.85
C LEU A 517 40.98 -22.30 -11.31
N LYS A 518 41.49 -21.45 -12.22
CA LYS A 518 41.65 -21.81 -13.65
C LYS A 518 42.62 -22.98 -13.86
N ALA A 519 43.69 -23.04 -13.07
CA ALA A 519 44.67 -24.12 -13.18
C ALA A 519 44.12 -25.46 -12.66
N ASN A 520 43.31 -25.42 -11.59
CA ASN A 520 42.97 -26.61 -10.80
C ASN A 520 41.54 -27.11 -10.96
N LEU A 521 40.56 -26.23 -11.17
CA LEU A 521 39.16 -26.60 -11.34
C LEU A 521 38.96 -27.22 -12.74
N LYS A 522 38.45 -28.45 -12.79
CA LYS A 522 38.08 -29.14 -14.02
C LYS A 522 36.58 -29.01 -14.28
N GLY A 523 36.22 -29.10 -15.55
CA GLY A 523 34.84 -28.99 -16.01
C GLY A 523 34.61 -27.74 -16.86
N ASP A 524 33.39 -27.65 -17.36
CA ASP A 524 32.97 -26.65 -18.34
C ASP A 524 32.62 -25.33 -17.64
N VAL A 525 33.64 -24.59 -17.20
CA VAL A 525 33.52 -23.29 -16.52
C VAL A 525 34.50 -22.24 -17.06
N VAL A 526 34.09 -20.98 -16.95
CA VAL A 526 34.93 -19.79 -17.10
C VAL A 526 35.05 -19.10 -15.76
N ILE A 527 36.27 -18.72 -15.40
CA ILE A 527 36.55 -18.02 -14.14
C ILE A 527 37.05 -16.62 -14.46
N THR A 528 36.42 -15.63 -13.86
CA THR A 528 36.76 -14.21 -14.03
C THR A 528 36.99 -13.57 -12.67
N SER A 529 37.71 -12.45 -12.65
CA SER A 529 37.92 -11.63 -11.46
C SER A 529 37.66 -10.17 -11.79
N ASN A 530 37.27 -9.41 -10.78
CA ASN A 530 37.20 -7.96 -10.83
C ASN A 530 37.94 -7.40 -9.61
N ASN A 531 39.17 -6.92 -9.83
CA ASN A 531 40.00 -6.37 -8.75
C ASN A 531 39.41 -5.10 -8.14
N THR A 532 38.68 -4.30 -8.92
CA THR A 532 38.01 -3.08 -8.43
C THR A 532 36.88 -3.45 -7.47
N ALA A 533 36.07 -4.45 -7.82
CA ALA A 533 34.99 -4.97 -6.98
C ALA A 533 35.47 -5.95 -5.90
N GLY A 534 36.72 -6.42 -5.98
CA GLY A 534 37.26 -7.43 -5.08
C GLY A 534 36.56 -8.78 -5.21
N SER A 535 36.21 -9.21 -6.43
CA SER A 535 35.39 -10.41 -6.65
C SER A 535 36.01 -11.42 -7.60
N VAL A 536 35.63 -12.69 -7.41
CA VAL A 536 35.93 -13.81 -8.30
C VAL A 536 34.61 -14.52 -8.63
N THR A 537 34.42 -14.83 -9.90
CA THR A 537 33.20 -15.46 -10.42
C THR A 537 33.54 -16.75 -11.15
N ILE A 538 32.84 -17.83 -10.81
CA ILE A 538 32.85 -19.12 -11.51
C ILE A 538 31.52 -19.21 -12.27
N ALA A 539 31.57 -19.27 -13.59
CA ALA A 539 30.39 -19.41 -14.44
C ALA A 539 30.49 -20.65 -15.32
N SER A 540 29.43 -21.43 -15.40
CA SER A 540 29.35 -22.56 -16.33
C SER A 540 29.37 -22.06 -17.78
N ILE A 541 30.02 -22.79 -18.69
CA ILE A 541 29.88 -22.56 -20.14
C ILE A 541 28.75 -23.40 -20.75
N VAL A 542 28.23 -24.37 -19.98
CA VAL A 542 27.01 -25.11 -20.33
C VAL A 542 25.81 -24.23 -20.01
N LEU A 543 24.80 -24.27 -20.88
CA LEU A 543 23.53 -23.57 -20.71
C LEU A 543 22.43 -24.55 -20.30
N GLY A 544 21.35 -24.05 -19.71
CA GLY A 544 20.17 -24.86 -19.41
C GLY A 544 20.21 -25.53 -18.05
N ALA A 545 19.15 -25.42 -17.26
CA ALA A 545 18.90 -26.35 -16.16
C ALA A 545 18.37 -27.71 -16.68
N PRO A 546 18.67 -28.86 -16.04
CA PRO A 546 19.51 -29.01 -14.85
C PRO A 546 21.00 -29.23 -15.16
N THR A 547 21.42 -29.08 -16.42
CA THR A 547 22.78 -29.38 -16.90
C THR A 547 23.81 -28.33 -16.48
N SER A 548 23.43 -27.06 -16.48
CA SER A 548 24.23 -25.94 -16.00
C SER A 548 24.01 -25.76 -14.50
N ARG A 549 24.96 -26.23 -13.69
CA ARG A 549 24.89 -26.11 -12.23
C ARG A 549 26.24 -26.11 -11.54
N LEU A 550 26.33 -25.46 -10.39
CA LEU A 550 27.50 -25.47 -9.50
C LEU A 550 27.04 -25.93 -8.11
N GLU A 551 27.69 -26.95 -7.57
CA GLU A 551 27.37 -27.53 -6.27
C GLU A 551 28.51 -27.22 -5.32
N ILE A 552 28.32 -26.25 -4.43
CA ILE A 552 29.35 -25.74 -3.52
C ILE A 552 29.18 -26.40 -2.16
N TYR A 553 30.23 -27.09 -1.70
CA TYR A 553 30.23 -27.81 -0.42
C TYR A 553 30.95 -27.00 0.66
N ASN A 554 30.63 -27.27 1.92
CA ASN A 554 31.32 -26.74 3.08
C ASN A 554 32.79 -27.15 3.05
N SER A 555 33.66 -26.14 3.14
CA SER A 555 35.11 -26.29 3.18
C SER A 555 35.74 -25.02 3.76
N PRO A 556 36.99 -25.06 4.24
CA PRO A 556 37.66 -23.87 4.77
C PRO A 556 37.65 -22.68 3.80
N VAL A 557 37.88 -22.92 2.50
CA VAL A 557 37.84 -21.87 1.47
C VAL A 557 36.41 -21.37 1.24
N THR A 558 35.42 -22.27 1.19
CA THR A 558 33.99 -21.91 1.05
C THR A 558 33.58 -20.89 2.11
N THR A 559 33.99 -21.11 3.36
CA THR A 559 33.70 -20.24 4.50
C THR A 559 34.47 -18.91 4.41
N LYS A 560 35.79 -18.96 4.18
CA LYS A 560 36.65 -17.76 4.12
C LYS A 560 36.26 -16.81 2.99
N MET A 561 35.81 -17.37 1.86
CA MET A 561 35.38 -16.62 0.69
C MET A 561 33.87 -16.31 0.67
N GLY A 562 33.07 -16.83 1.60
CA GLY A 562 31.63 -16.56 1.65
C GLY A 562 30.87 -17.00 0.40
N TRP A 563 31.25 -18.14 -0.19
CA TRP A 563 30.59 -18.69 -1.39
C TRP A 563 29.14 -19.13 -1.15
N LYS A 564 28.79 -19.38 0.13
CA LYS A 564 27.42 -19.65 0.57
C LYS A 564 26.84 -18.44 1.29
N PRO A 565 25.53 -18.19 1.17
CA PRO A 565 24.87 -17.17 1.98
C PRO A 565 25.04 -17.45 3.48
N GLY A 566 25.69 -16.53 4.20
CA GLY A 566 25.79 -16.57 5.66
C GLY A 566 24.51 -16.04 6.34
N PRO A 567 24.39 -16.21 7.67
CA PRO A 567 23.39 -15.52 8.48
C PRO A 567 23.39 -14.02 8.19
N LEU A 568 22.22 -13.43 7.96
CA LEU A 568 22.05 -11.99 7.81
C LEU A 568 21.68 -11.37 9.16
N PRO A 569 22.20 -10.18 9.51
CA PRO A 569 21.76 -9.46 10.70
C PRO A 569 20.28 -9.07 10.55
N ILE A 570 19.50 -9.38 11.58
CA ILE A 570 18.11 -8.94 11.73
C ILE A 570 18.15 -7.68 12.57
N ILE A 571 17.81 -6.55 11.95
CA ILE A 571 17.93 -5.23 12.55
C ILE A 571 16.54 -4.75 12.96
N GLU A 572 16.36 -4.42 14.23
CA GLU A 572 15.19 -3.69 14.75
C GLU A 572 15.69 -2.35 15.31
N ASN A 573 15.08 -1.24 14.89
CA ASN A 573 15.46 0.11 15.33
C ASN A 573 16.96 0.43 15.14
N GLY A 574 17.56 -0.05 14.04
CA GLY A 574 18.99 0.15 13.76
C GLY A 574 19.93 -0.72 14.60
N VAL A 575 19.40 -1.67 15.38
CA VAL A 575 20.18 -2.60 16.23
C VAL A 575 19.98 -4.04 15.77
N THR A 576 21.07 -4.77 15.53
CA THR A 576 21.00 -6.22 15.27
C THR A 576 20.49 -6.95 16.51
N LYS A 577 19.28 -7.50 16.46
CA LYS A 577 18.66 -8.25 17.56
C LYS A 577 18.97 -9.74 17.49
N ARG A 578 19.07 -10.28 16.28
CA ARG A 578 19.35 -11.69 15.98
C ARG A 578 19.96 -11.83 14.59
N MET A 579 20.33 -13.03 14.19
CA MET A 579 20.77 -13.35 12.84
C MET A 579 19.76 -14.31 12.20
N THR A 580 19.56 -14.25 10.88
CA THR A 580 18.80 -15.30 10.16
C THR A 580 19.54 -16.64 10.24
N ALA A 581 18.86 -17.74 9.97
CA ALA A 581 19.56 -19.00 9.72
C ALA A 581 20.40 -18.85 8.42
N GLY A 582 21.71 -19.11 8.49
CA GLY A 582 22.54 -19.22 7.28
C GLY A 582 22.16 -20.45 6.46
N THR A 583 22.66 -20.58 5.22
CA THR A 583 22.40 -21.78 4.42
C THR A 583 23.05 -23.01 5.05
N THR A 584 22.23 -23.91 5.63
CA THR A 584 22.66 -25.20 6.19
C THR A 584 22.65 -26.34 5.16
N VAL A 585 22.13 -26.08 3.96
CA VAL A 585 21.99 -27.08 2.89
C VAL A 585 23.37 -27.41 2.27
N GLU A 586 23.59 -28.71 2.08
CA GLU A 586 24.84 -29.29 1.60
C GLU A 586 24.55 -30.33 0.49
N PRO A 587 25.01 -30.12 -0.76
CA PRO A 587 25.66 -28.91 -1.27
C PRO A 587 24.72 -27.71 -1.39
N TYR A 588 25.28 -26.51 -1.41
CA TYR A 588 24.59 -25.33 -1.92
C TYR A 588 24.61 -25.38 -3.45
N VAL A 589 23.44 -25.51 -4.08
CA VAL A 589 23.33 -25.70 -5.53
C VAL A 589 22.94 -24.39 -6.21
N VAL A 590 23.79 -23.92 -7.11
CA VAL A 590 23.54 -22.79 -8.01
C VAL A 590 23.16 -23.34 -9.37
N MET A 591 21.96 -23.04 -9.85
CA MET A 591 21.45 -23.50 -11.14
C MET A 591 21.50 -22.38 -12.18
N GLY A 592 21.78 -22.73 -13.43
CA GLY A 592 21.67 -21.82 -14.57
C GLY A 592 20.23 -21.65 -15.00
N ASN A 593 19.45 -20.89 -14.24
CA ASN A 593 18.06 -20.58 -14.56
C ASN A 593 17.81 -19.07 -14.57
N VAL A 594 16.68 -18.67 -15.12
CA VAL A 594 16.30 -17.26 -15.21
C VAL A 594 15.24 -16.95 -14.16
N SER A 595 15.55 -16.01 -13.29
CA SER A 595 14.62 -15.54 -12.25
C SER A 595 13.45 -14.71 -12.79
N ILE A 596 13.70 -13.96 -13.87
CA ILE A 596 12.72 -13.13 -14.56
C ILE A 596 13.12 -13.09 -16.05
N PRO A 597 12.26 -13.56 -16.98
CA PRO A 597 12.60 -13.65 -18.41
C PRO A 597 12.48 -12.29 -19.11
N ALA A 598 13.29 -11.33 -18.68
CA ALA A 598 13.42 -10.03 -19.32
C ALA A 598 14.15 -10.17 -20.66
N ASN A 599 13.62 -9.58 -21.74
CA ASN A 599 14.35 -9.42 -22.98
C ASN A 599 15.29 -8.22 -22.86
N ASP A 600 16.60 -8.48 -22.79
CA ASP A 600 17.62 -7.43 -22.76
C ASP A 600 17.72 -6.76 -24.15
N LEU A 601 17.56 -5.44 -24.16
CA LEU A 601 17.67 -4.61 -25.35
C LEU A 601 19.12 -4.25 -25.69
N ARG A 602 20.08 -4.61 -24.85
CA ARG A 602 21.51 -4.32 -25.06
C ARG A 602 22.21 -5.51 -25.70
N PRO A 603 23.19 -5.27 -26.59
CA PRO A 603 24.16 -6.31 -26.92
C PRO A 603 24.95 -6.69 -25.66
N ARG A 604 25.17 -7.98 -25.45
CA ARG A 604 25.95 -8.50 -24.31
C ARG A 604 27.41 -8.67 -24.72
N SER A 605 28.33 -8.03 -24.00
CA SER A 605 29.78 -8.08 -24.31
C SER A 605 30.43 -9.43 -24.00
N ALA A 606 29.91 -10.16 -23.01
CA ALA A 606 30.39 -11.51 -22.69
C ALA A 606 29.89 -12.52 -23.74
N PRO A 607 30.78 -13.25 -24.46
CA PRO A 607 30.40 -14.11 -25.60
C PRO A 607 29.36 -15.20 -25.31
N LEU A 608 29.25 -15.60 -24.04
CA LEU A 608 28.34 -16.64 -23.57
C LEU A 608 27.02 -16.09 -23.00
N ASN A 609 26.89 -14.77 -22.84
CA ASN A 609 25.61 -14.16 -22.48
C ASN A 609 24.77 -14.03 -23.75
N PHE A 610 23.54 -14.54 -23.71
CA PHE A 610 22.64 -14.51 -24.87
C PHE A 610 22.30 -13.07 -25.27
N THR A 611 22.71 -12.67 -26.48
CA THR A 611 22.21 -11.47 -27.16
C THR A 611 21.10 -11.89 -28.09
N ASP A 612 19.90 -11.33 -27.91
CA ASP A 612 18.74 -11.70 -28.70
C ASP A 612 18.84 -11.11 -30.12
N PRO A 613 18.97 -11.94 -31.18
CA PRO A 613 19.14 -11.44 -32.54
C PRO A 613 17.87 -10.77 -33.09
N LEU A 614 16.71 -10.95 -32.45
CA LEU A 614 15.48 -10.29 -32.84
C LEU A 614 15.41 -8.82 -32.38
N VAL A 615 16.35 -8.37 -31.54
CA VAL A 615 16.44 -6.96 -31.12
C VAL A 615 17.19 -6.18 -32.19
N ILE A 616 16.44 -5.42 -32.99
CA ILE A 616 16.98 -4.57 -34.06
C ILE A 616 16.94 -3.11 -33.58
N ARG A 617 18.12 -2.49 -33.47
CA ARG A 617 18.31 -1.10 -33.04
C ARG A 617 18.58 -0.19 -34.24
N SER A 618 17.89 0.93 -34.31
CA SER A 618 18.11 2.05 -35.24
C SER A 618 18.24 3.35 -34.46
N ALA A 619 18.55 4.47 -35.10
CA ALA A 619 18.72 5.73 -34.38
C ALA A 619 17.42 6.24 -33.73
N ASP A 620 16.25 5.88 -34.28
CA ASP A 620 14.94 6.40 -33.86
C ASP A 620 14.13 5.45 -32.97
N LYS A 621 14.46 4.14 -32.97
CA LYS A 621 13.67 3.09 -32.30
C LYS A 621 14.43 1.78 -32.14
N VAL A 622 13.84 0.90 -31.34
CA VAL A 622 14.10 -0.55 -31.35
C VAL A 622 12.89 -1.29 -31.91
N THR A 623 13.10 -2.32 -32.72
CA THR A 623 12.05 -3.23 -33.19
C THR A 623 12.31 -4.66 -32.75
N TYR A 624 11.25 -5.40 -32.50
CA TYR A 624 11.28 -6.80 -32.06
C TYR A 624 10.13 -7.60 -32.66
N GLN A 625 10.45 -8.70 -33.33
CA GLN A 625 9.45 -9.63 -33.86
C GLN A 625 8.97 -10.57 -32.74
N LEU A 626 7.72 -10.43 -32.30
CA LEU A 626 7.11 -11.38 -31.38
C LEU A 626 6.78 -12.70 -32.08
N ASP A 627 6.76 -13.78 -31.30
CA ASP A 627 6.35 -15.11 -31.75
C ASP A 627 4.86 -15.14 -32.15
N ASP A 628 4.45 -16.25 -32.75
CA ASP A 628 3.05 -16.52 -33.09
C ASP A 628 2.19 -16.55 -31.82
N VAL A 629 1.05 -15.85 -31.83
CA VAL A 629 0.08 -15.89 -30.72
C VAL A 629 -0.69 -17.22 -30.66
N LYS A 630 -0.43 -18.14 -31.58
CA LYS A 630 -1.06 -19.46 -31.65
C LYS A 630 -1.03 -20.20 -30.31
N GLY A 631 -2.21 -20.68 -29.91
CA GLY A 631 -2.38 -21.51 -28.71
C GLY A 631 -2.34 -20.73 -27.39
N LEU A 632 -2.25 -19.41 -27.45
CA LEU A 632 -2.45 -18.56 -26.29
C LEU A 632 -3.93 -18.48 -25.91
N THR A 633 -4.21 -18.43 -24.62
CA THR A 633 -5.56 -18.25 -24.09
C THR A 633 -6.12 -16.88 -24.51
N PRO A 634 -7.37 -16.78 -25.00
CA PRO A 634 -7.98 -15.49 -25.28
C PRO A 634 -7.98 -14.56 -24.07
N GLY A 635 -7.54 -13.31 -24.24
CA GLY A 635 -7.50 -12.33 -23.16
C GLY A 635 -6.66 -11.09 -23.47
N THR A 636 -6.41 -10.33 -22.41
CA THR A 636 -5.57 -9.14 -22.40
C THR A 636 -4.14 -9.48 -22.04
N TYR A 637 -3.22 -9.08 -22.89
CA TYR A 637 -1.78 -9.24 -22.72
C TYR A 637 -1.13 -7.88 -22.49
N MET A 638 0.04 -7.88 -21.88
CA MET A 638 0.74 -6.69 -21.46
C MET A 638 2.18 -6.69 -21.97
N ILE A 639 2.68 -5.48 -22.24
CA ILE A 639 4.09 -5.19 -22.51
C ILE A 639 4.55 -4.15 -21.51
N TYR A 640 5.64 -4.42 -20.83
CA TYR A 640 6.26 -3.54 -19.85
C TYR A 640 7.74 -3.37 -20.17
N SER A 641 8.30 -2.18 -19.99
CA SER A 641 9.74 -1.94 -20.07
C SER A 641 10.17 -0.98 -18.98
N TYR A 642 11.38 -1.21 -18.48
CA TYR A 642 12.12 -0.22 -17.72
C TYR A 642 13.56 -0.14 -18.22
N VAL A 643 14.11 1.07 -18.13
CA VAL A 643 15.43 1.43 -18.65
C VAL A 643 16.15 2.30 -17.64
N ILE A 644 17.40 1.97 -17.36
CA ILE A 644 18.21 2.56 -16.31
C ILE A 644 19.58 2.89 -16.90
N PRO A 645 19.91 4.18 -17.08
CA PRO A 645 21.24 4.61 -17.49
C PRO A 645 22.31 4.21 -16.48
N ASN A 646 23.53 4.01 -16.96
CA ASN A 646 24.68 3.84 -16.08
C ASN A 646 24.91 5.10 -15.21
N GLY A 647 25.38 4.87 -13.98
CA GLY A 647 25.57 5.93 -12.97
C GLY A 647 24.30 6.29 -12.19
N VAL A 648 23.14 5.71 -12.53
CA VAL A 648 21.96 5.72 -11.66
C VAL A 648 22.13 4.60 -10.64
N LEU A 649 22.26 4.97 -9.37
CA LEU A 649 22.40 4.04 -8.25
C LEU A 649 21.17 4.13 -7.35
N ALA A 650 20.75 2.99 -6.78
CA ALA A 650 19.80 2.97 -5.67
C ALA A 650 20.38 3.83 -4.54
N GLY A 651 19.55 4.68 -3.94
CA GLY A 651 19.99 5.52 -2.84
C GLY A 651 20.52 4.65 -1.71
N THR A 652 21.82 4.66 -1.44
CA THR A 652 22.38 4.01 -0.25
C THR A 652 21.83 4.71 0.99
N VAL A 653 20.77 4.18 1.57
CA VAL A 653 20.48 4.42 2.98
C VAL A 653 21.25 3.35 3.73
N ASP A 654 22.38 3.73 4.31
CA ASP A 654 22.88 2.97 5.46
C ASP A 654 23.77 3.76 6.43
N LYS A 655 24.17 5.01 6.13
CA LYS A 655 24.74 5.88 7.16
C LYS A 655 24.32 7.34 6.97
N PRO A 656 23.61 7.96 7.92
CA PRO A 656 23.60 9.41 7.97
C PRO A 656 25.04 9.88 8.14
N GLY A 657 25.52 10.72 7.23
CA GLY A 657 26.73 11.50 7.48
C GLY A 657 26.56 12.36 8.74
N PRO A 658 27.66 12.81 9.37
CA PRO A 658 27.65 13.47 10.67
C PRO A 658 26.87 14.80 10.74
N THR A 659 26.30 15.28 9.64
CA THR A 659 25.54 16.54 9.57
C THR A 659 24.03 16.38 9.40
N GLY A 660 23.50 15.15 9.42
CA GLY A 660 22.05 14.91 9.59
C GLY A 660 21.12 15.51 8.52
N ALA A 661 21.63 15.95 7.37
CA ALA A 661 20.81 16.45 6.28
C ALA A 661 20.78 15.43 5.12
N PRO A 662 19.64 14.76 4.86
CA PRO A 662 19.45 14.08 3.59
C PRO A 662 19.36 15.15 2.49
N ASN A 663 20.22 15.08 1.48
CA ASN A 663 20.01 15.88 0.28
C ASN A 663 18.87 15.24 -0.55
N ALA A 664 17.64 15.66 -0.29
CA ALA A 664 16.46 15.25 -1.06
C ALA A 664 16.57 15.61 -2.56
N ALA A 665 17.32 16.68 -2.89
CA ALA A 665 17.51 17.10 -4.28
C ALA A 665 18.44 16.15 -5.07
N ALA A 666 19.44 15.54 -4.43
CA ALA A 666 20.27 14.51 -5.09
C ALA A 666 19.54 13.16 -5.25
N LYS A 667 18.58 12.85 -4.37
CA LYS A 667 17.74 11.64 -4.41
C LYS A 667 16.76 11.63 -5.60
N ALA A 668 16.07 12.73 -5.86
CA ALA A 668 15.06 12.82 -6.93
C ALA A 668 15.66 12.98 -8.34
N LEU A 669 16.81 13.67 -8.46
CA LEU A 669 17.41 13.98 -9.77
C LEU A 669 18.00 12.74 -10.47
N ASN A 670 18.55 11.75 -9.76
CA ASN A 670 19.23 10.63 -10.42
C ASN A 670 18.24 9.56 -10.94
N VAL A 671 17.12 9.33 -10.26
CA VAL A 671 16.07 8.40 -10.73
C VAL A 671 15.23 8.99 -11.88
N SER A 672 15.22 10.31 -12.06
CA SER A 672 14.51 10.95 -13.18
C SER A 672 15.00 10.56 -14.56
N ARG A 673 16.23 10.05 -14.63
CA ARG A 673 16.85 9.55 -15.86
C ARG A 673 16.40 8.13 -16.21
N THR A 674 15.70 7.44 -15.32
CA THR A 674 15.13 6.12 -15.61
C THR A 674 13.86 6.27 -16.44
N ALA A 675 13.60 5.32 -17.33
CA ALA A 675 12.43 5.35 -18.21
C ALA A 675 11.55 4.12 -18.00
N ILE A 676 10.23 4.29 -18.12
CA ILE A 676 9.27 3.18 -18.11
C ILE A 676 8.29 3.28 -19.29
N GLY A 677 7.78 2.13 -19.73
CA GLY A 677 6.71 2.04 -20.72
C GLY A 677 5.79 0.89 -20.39
N PHE A 678 4.51 1.06 -20.71
CA PHE A 678 3.49 0.03 -20.53
C PHE A 678 2.44 0.13 -21.63
N MET A 679 2.02 -1.01 -22.17
CA MET A 679 0.84 -1.09 -23.03
C MET A 679 0.12 -2.41 -22.84
N THR A 680 -1.15 -2.46 -23.24
CA THR A 680 -1.93 -3.69 -23.35
C THR A 680 -2.29 -3.98 -24.80
N PHE A 681 -2.54 -5.25 -25.11
CA PHE A 681 -3.07 -5.70 -26.40
C PHE A 681 -3.96 -6.92 -26.20
N GLN A 682 -4.78 -7.28 -27.20
CA GLN A 682 -5.73 -8.37 -27.08
C GLN A 682 -5.37 -9.55 -27.99
N VAL A 683 -5.54 -10.76 -27.47
CA VAL A 683 -5.37 -12.02 -28.20
C VAL A 683 -6.67 -12.81 -28.12
N GLY A 684 -7.14 -13.34 -29.24
CA GLY A 684 -8.34 -14.20 -29.33
C GLY A 684 -9.70 -13.57 -29.00
N THR A 685 -9.74 -12.34 -28.49
CA THR A 685 -10.97 -11.62 -28.10
C THR A 685 -10.79 -10.10 -28.24
N GLU A 686 -11.86 -9.35 -28.46
CA GLU A 686 -11.82 -7.86 -28.43
C GLU A 686 -12.04 -7.32 -27.01
N THR A 687 -12.63 -8.12 -26.13
CA THR A 687 -13.07 -7.71 -24.79
C THR A 687 -11.90 -7.73 -23.82
N PRO A 688 -11.46 -6.58 -23.29
CA PRO A 688 -10.39 -6.57 -22.31
C PRO A 688 -10.83 -7.24 -21.00
N GLU A 689 -9.96 -8.07 -20.44
CA GLU A 689 -10.16 -8.66 -19.11
C GLU A 689 -10.22 -7.54 -18.06
N LEU A 690 -11.10 -7.60 -17.08
CA LEU A 690 -11.06 -6.63 -15.99
C LEU A 690 -9.89 -6.91 -15.06
N LYS A 691 -9.30 -5.86 -14.47
CA LYS A 691 -8.35 -6.03 -13.36
C LYS A 691 -9.07 -6.59 -12.15
N VAL A 692 -8.43 -7.47 -11.39
CA VAL A 692 -9.02 -8.06 -10.17
C VAL A 692 -9.14 -7.03 -9.03
N ALA A 693 -8.30 -6.00 -9.03
CA ALA A 693 -8.33 -4.89 -8.08
C ALA A 693 -7.99 -3.57 -8.81
N THR A 694 -8.69 -2.46 -8.52
CA THR A 694 -8.47 -1.18 -9.22
C THR A 694 -8.19 0.03 -8.32
N ASN A 695 -8.49 -0.07 -7.04
CA ASN A 695 -8.46 1.06 -6.09
C ASN A 695 -7.28 1.02 -5.12
N CYS A 696 -6.22 0.27 -5.45
CA CYS A 696 -4.95 0.24 -4.73
C CYS A 696 -4.37 1.67 -4.52
N ALA A 697 -4.52 2.53 -5.52
CA ALA A 697 -4.04 3.91 -5.50
C ALA A 697 -4.85 4.86 -4.61
N ASP A 698 -6.01 4.43 -4.07
CA ASP A 698 -6.77 5.25 -3.11
C ASP A 698 -5.93 5.55 -1.86
N CYS A 699 -5.11 4.57 -1.44
CA CYS A 699 -4.19 4.69 -0.32
C CYS A 699 -2.74 4.91 -0.71
N HIS A 700 -2.27 4.21 -1.74
CA HIS A 700 -0.86 4.28 -2.12
C HIS A 700 -0.56 5.43 -3.08
N ARG A 701 -1.58 6.14 -3.57
CA ARG A 701 -1.45 7.40 -4.33
C ARG A 701 -0.35 7.34 -5.39
N ASP A 702 0.70 8.13 -5.17
CA ASP A 702 1.81 8.39 -6.07
C ASP A 702 3.02 7.48 -5.85
N THR A 703 2.91 6.47 -4.99
CA THR A 703 4.01 5.56 -4.67
C THR A 703 4.48 4.80 -5.92
N ILE A 704 5.79 4.85 -6.17
CA ILE A 704 6.49 4.03 -7.16
C ILE A 704 7.46 3.16 -6.36
N TRP A 705 7.29 1.85 -6.47
CA TRP A 705 8.09 0.88 -5.75
C TRP A 705 9.44 0.67 -6.44
N HIS A 706 10.43 0.22 -5.66
CA HIS A 706 11.76 -0.14 -6.15
C HIS A 706 12.54 1.00 -6.82
N LEU A 707 12.36 2.24 -6.33
CA LEU A 707 13.20 3.39 -6.69
C LEU A 707 14.43 3.54 -5.78
N ASP A 708 14.32 3.05 -4.55
CA ASP A 708 15.19 3.35 -3.42
C ASP A 708 16.11 2.17 -3.05
N GLU A 709 15.71 0.96 -3.46
CA GLU A 709 16.36 -0.30 -3.13
C GLU A 709 17.00 -0.91 -4.39
N GLY A 710 18.19 -1.48 -4.24
CA GLY A 710 18.92 -2.09 -5.36
C GLY A 710 18.49 -3.55 -5.60
N PRO A 711 18.38 -4.01 -6.86
CA PRO A 711 18.43 -3.24 -8.10
C PRO A 711 17.16 -2.38 -8.29
N ILE A 712 17.32 -1.18 -8.87
CA ILE A 712 16.18 -0.31 -9.21
C ILE A 712 15.37 -1.00 -10.33
N HIS A 713 14.05 -1.04 -10.19
CA HIS A 713 13.12 -1.44 -11.25
C HIS A 713 11.76 -0.77 -11.00
N PRO A 714 11.56 0.47 -11.45
CA PRO A 714 10.44 1.30 -10.99
C PRO A 714 9.09 0.65 -11.26
N ALA A 715 8.29 0.39 -10.22
CA ALA A 715 6.98 -0.21 -10.37
C ALA A 715 5.90 0.74 -9.82
N PRO A 716 5.17 1.46 -10.69
CA PRO A 716 3.97 2.17 -10.28
C PRO A 716 3.01 1.23 -9.55
N PHE A 717 2.23 1.76 -8.59
CA PHE A 717 1.31 0.96 -7.78
C PHE A 717 0.06 0.50 -8.55
N ASP A 718 0.29 -0.38 -9.53
CA ASP A 718 -0.68 -0.97 -10.43
C ASP A 718 -0.32 -2.45 -10.64
N ALA A 719 -1.26 -3.34 -10.33
CA ALA A 719 -1.04 -4.78 -10.36
C ALA A 719 -0.55 -5.30 -11.72
N ASP A 720 -0.89 -4.64 -12.83
CA ASP A 720 -0.43 -5.09 -14.14
C ASP A 720 1.08 -4.87 -14.34
N TYR A 721 1.69 -3.85 -13.73
CA TYR A 721 3.14 -3.64 -13.80
C TYR A 721 3.88 -4.73 -13.02
N CYS A 722 3.40 -5.02 -11.80
CA CYS A 722 4.02 -6.02 -10.92
C CYS A 722 4.07 -7.39 -11.59
N LYS A 723 3.03 -7.78 -12.33
CA LYS A 723 2.92 -9.10 -12.98
C LYS A 723 4.00 -9.39 -14.03
N ALA A 724 4.74 -8.40 -14.52
CA ALA A 724 5.89 -8.65 -15.40
C ALA A 724 7.01 -9.44 -14.68
N CYS A 725 7.10 -9.26 -13.36
CA CYS A 725 8.11 -9.88 -12.51
C CYS A 725 7.48 -10.77 -11.43
N HIS A 726 6.23 -10.55 -11.04
CA HIS A 726 5.50 -11.28 -9.97
C HIS A 726 4.38 -12.16 -10.55
N ASP A 727 4.72 -12.86 -11.63
CA ASP A 727 3.87 -13.75 -12.42
C ASP A 727 3.58 -15.11 -11.72
N TYR A 728 2.87 -16.00 -12.43
CA TYR A 728 2.46 -17.34 -11.97
C TYR A 728 3.34 -18.50 -12.46
N GLN A 729 4.43 -18.23 -13.17
CA GLN A 729 5.32 -19.27 -13.66
C GLN A 729 6.51 -19.46 -12.69
N ARG A 730 6.91 -20.71 -12.45
CA ARG A 730 8.19 -21.00 -11.79
C ARG A 730 9.21 -21.42 -12.83
N TRP A 731 10.25 -20.61 -12.99
CA TRP A 731 11.47 -21.02 -13.67
C TRP A 731 12.27 -21.89 -12.71
N SER A 732 12.88 -22.94 -13.25
CA SER A 732 13.32 -24.13 -12.55
C SER A 732 14.41 -23.86 -11.48
N GLY A 733 14.00 -23.43 -10.28
CA GLY A 733 14.84 -23.39 -9.08
C GLY A 733 15.38 -22.00 -8.69
N THR A 734 16.15 -21.97 -7.61
CA THR A 734 16.79 -20.78 -7.03
C THR A 734 17.80 -20.16 -7.99
N GLY A 735 17.38 -19.20 -8.80
CA GLY A 735 18.33 -18.39 -9.57
C GLY A 735 19.19 -17.48 -8.71
N ASP A 736 20.33 -17.06 -9.26
CA ASP A 736 21.34 -16.26 -8.56
C ASP A 736 20.79 -14.95 -7.96
N LEU A 737 19.78 -14.32 -8.59
CA LEU A 737 19.16 -13.09 -8.09
C LEU A 737 18.27 -13.30 -6.86
N PHE A 738 17.91 -14.54 -6.56
CA PHE A 738 16.89 -14.89 -5.58
C PHE A 738 17.33 -15.94 -4.56
N ALA A 739 18.54 -16.47 -4.68
CA ALA A 739 19.13 -17.37 -3.70
C ALA A 739 19.38 -16.71 -2.33
N ARG A 740 19.45 -15.37 -2.26
CA ARG A 740 19.58 -14.58 -1.02
C ARG A 740 18.28 -13.91 -0.55
N THR A 741 17.30 -13.76 -1.44
CA THR A 741 16.02 -13.06 -1.19
C THR A 741 14.80 -14.00 -1.21
N GLY A 742 15.01 -15.30 -1.44
CA GLY A 742 13.93 -16.29 -1.45
C GLY A 742 12.96 -16.13 -2.62
N GLY A 743 13.45 -15.81 -3.81
CA GLY A 743 12.59 -15.86 -5.01
C GLY A 743 12.24 -17.30 -5.36
N SER A 744 10.94 -17.54 -5.42
CA SER A 744 10.31 -18.82 -5.09
C SER A 744 10.94 -19.37 -3.81
N SER A 745 10.34 -19.06 -2.66
CA SER A 745 10.80 -19.72 -1.44
C SER A 745 10.90 -21.22 -1.72
N THR A 746 12.02 -21.84 -1.36
CA THR A 746 12.06 -23.30 -1.25
C THR A 746 11.10 -23.79 -0.17
N SER A 747 10.53 -22.87 0.62
CA SER A 747 9.55 -23.08 1.67
C SER A 747 8.12 -22.71 1.23
N GLY A 748 7.48 -23.55 0.42
CA GLY A 748 6.03 -23.68 0.56
C GLY A 748 5.27 -23.93 -0.71
N TRP A 749 4.84 -25.16 -0.85
CA TRP A 749 3.65 -25.57 -1.61
C TRP A 749 2.45 -24.59 -1.50
N ALA A 750 2.38 -23.73 -0.47
CA ALA A 750 1.30 -22.78 -0.22
C ALA A 750 1.41 -21.40 -0.93
N GLY A 751 2.48 -21.12 -1.69
CA GLY A 751 2.61 -19.82 -2.41
C GLY A 751 3.38 -18.74 -1.67
N TYR A 752 4.13 -19.15 -0.65
CA TYR A 752 4.84 -18.27 0.25
C TYR A 752 6.08 -17.65 -0.41
N GLY A 753 6.24 -16.32 -0.29
CA GLY A 753 7.32 -15.54 -0.88
C GLY A 753 6.87 -14.44 -1.84
N ALA A 754 7.78 -13.96 -2.68
CA ALA A 754 7.54 -12.78 -3.52
C ALA A 754 6.63 -13.03 -4.74
N LYS A 755 6.34 -14.27 -5.14
CA LYS A 755 5.48 -14.60 -6.31
C LYS A 755 4.46 -15.69 -5.96
N PRO A 756 3.21 -15.62 -6.46
CA PRO A 756 2.66 -14.58 -7.35
C PRO A 756 2.20 -13.33 -6.60
N THR A 757 1.92 -12.22 -7.33
CA THR A 757 1.44 -10.96 -6.73
C THR A 757 0.26 -11.16 -5.77
N SER A 758 -0.65 -12.10 -6.04
CA SER A 758 -1.82 -12.36 -5.20
C SER A 758 -1.45 -12.80 -3.79
N ALA A 759 -0.41 -13.62 -3.63
CA ALA A 759 0.06 -14.04 -2.32
C ALA A 759 0.73 -12.87 -1.60
N ARG A 760 1.62 -12.15 -2.29
CA ARG A 760 2.37 -11.03 -1.74
C ARG A 760 1.49 -9.92 -1.19
N VAL A 761 0.47 -9.50 -1.95
CA VAL A 761 -0.42 -8.41 -1.55
C VAL A 761 -1.20 -8.78 -0.29
N HIS A 762 -1.85 -9.94 -0.25
CA HIS A 762 -2.62 -10.35 0.93
C HIS A 762 -1.73 -10.56 2.15
N ASN A 763 -0.58 -11.20 1.96
CA ASN A 763 0.40 -11.45 3.01
C ASN A 763 0.87 -10.18 3.70
N ILE A 764 1.25 -9.14 2.93
CA ILE A 764 1.69 -7.85 3.48
C ILE A 764 0.57 -7.18 4.28
N HIS A 765 -0.67 -7.21 3.79
CA HIS A 765 -1.80 -6.57 4.47
C HIS A 765 -2.31 -7.36 5.69
N PHE A 766 -1.99 -8.65 5.79
CA PHE A 766 -2.26 -9.42 7.00
C PHE A 766 -1.11 -9.33 8.01
N GLY A 767 0.13 -9.26 7.52
CA GLY A 767 1.34 -8.81 8.23
C GLY A 767 1.43 -9.30 9.66
N LYS A 768 1.22 -8.38 10.61
CA LYS A 768 1.28 -8.61 12.06
C LYS A 768 0.40 -9.73 12.61
N TYR A 769 -0.65 -10.11 11.89
CA TYR A 769 -1.61 -11.13 12.34
C TYR A 769 -1.29 -12.55 11.83
N MET A 770 -0.20 -12.71 11.07
CA MET A 770 0.25 -14.01 10.58
C MET A 770 0.74 -14.92 11.70
N GLU A 771 0.43 -16.22 11.61
CA GLU A 771 1.06 -17.24 12.46
C GLU A 771 2.49 -17.55 12.01
N HIS A 772 2.74 -17.46 10.71
CA HIS A 772 4.00 -17.75 10.05
C HIS A 772 4.47 -16.58 9.15
N PRO A 773 4.78 -15.41 9.72
CA PRO A 773 5.27 -14.26 8.95
C PRO A 773 6.55 -14.57 8.15
N GLU A 774 7.33 -15.56 8.58
CA GLU A 774 8.53 -16.05 7.87
C GLU A 774 8.25 -16.53 6.45
N TYR A 775 7.00 -16.93 6.17
CA TYR A 775 6.54 -17.35 4.86
C TYR A 775 6.27 -16.17 3.91
N GLY A 776 6.04 -14.97 4.44
CA GLY A 776 5.75 -13.80 3.63
C GLY A 776 6.92 -13.32 2.77
N TYR A 777 8.14 -13.53 3.27
CA TYR A 777 9.36 -13.17 2.55
C TYR A 777 10.56 -14.00 3.03
N ALA A 778 10.84 -15.07 2.29
CA ALA A 778 11.89 -16.02 2.66
C ALA A 778 13.31 -15.41 2.79
N GLY A 779 13.60 -14.29 2.13
CA GLY A 779 14.86 -13.55 2.27
C GLY A 779 14.98 -12.70 3.54
N ASN A 780 13.85 -12.28 4.12
CA ASN A 780 13.79 -11.58 5.40
C ASN A 780 12.44 -11.92 6.07
N PRO A 781 12.42 -12.97 6.90
CA PRO A 781 11.23 -13.46 7.59
C PRO A 781 10.39 -12.44 8.37
N ASN A 782 10.95 -11.28 8.72
CA ASN A 782 10.24 -10.24 9.46
C ASN A 782 9.90 -9.02 8.60
N ALA A 783 10.21 -9.01 7.30
CA ALA A 783 10.09 -7.81 6.46
C ALA A 783 8.69 -7.17 6.49
N PHE A 784 7.66 -7.97 6.72
CA PHE A 784 6.26 -7.51 6.77
C PHE A 784 5.55 -7.89 8.06
N ALA A 785 6.27 -8.46 9.02
CA ALA A 785 5.70 -8.97 10.27
C ALA A 785 5.14 -7.86 11.18
N GLU A 786 5.52 -6.61 10.94
CA GLU A 786 5.04 -5.46 11.73
C GLU A 786 3.97 -4.63 11.01
N ILE A 787 3.69 -4.93 9.72
CA ILE A 787 2.74 -4.17 8.94
C ILE A 787 1.32 -4.42 9.44
N ILE A 788 0.58 -3.32 9.60
CA ILE A 788 -0.83 -3.30 9.99
C ILE A 788 -1.63 -2.62 8.88
N PHE A 789 -2.66 -3.30 8.39
CA PHE A 789 -3.59 -2.72 7.42
C PHE A 789 -4.54 -1.71 8.08
N PRO A 790 -4.74 -0.49 7.54
CA PRO A 790 -5.62 0.54 8.13
C PRO A 790 -7.13 0.19 8.12
N GLN A 791 -7.51 -1.01 7.70
CA GLN A 791 -8.88 -1.51 7.59
C GLN A 791 -8.99 -2.90 8.22
N ASP A 792 -10.21 -3.40 8.39
CA ASP A 792 -10.42 -4.84 8.54
C ASP A 792 -10.07 -5.53 7.21
N VAL A 793 -9.16 -6.52 7.26
CA VAL A 793 -8.69 -7.26 6.08
C VAL A 793 -9.83 -8.02 5.37
N ARG A 794 -10.92 -8.32 6.08
CA ARG A 794 -12.13 -8.94 5.54
C ARG A 794 -12.94 -7.99 4.65
N ASN A 795 -12.66 -6.70 4.67
CA ASN A 795 -13.29 -5.72 3.80
C ASN A 795 -12.74 -5.83 2.36
N CYS A 796 -12.96 -6.96 1.69
CA CYS A 796 -12.37 -7.29 0.39
C CYS A 796 -12.67 -6.24 -0.67
N VAL A 797 -13.85 -5.60 -0.64
CA VAL A 797 -14.25 -4.54 -1.57
C VAL A 797 -13.40 -3.27 -1.47
N LYS A 798 -12.55 -3.16 -0.44
CA LYS A 798 -11.55 -2.10 -0.33
C LYS A 798 -10.47 -2.20 -1.42
N CYS A 799 -10.20 -3.40 -1.92
CA CYS A 799 -9.27 -3.65 -3.03
C CYS A 799 -10.02 -4.20 -4.27
N HIS A 800 -11.03 -5.04 -4.03
CA HIS A 800 -11.83 -5.71 -5.04
C HIS A 800 -13.15 -4.97 -5.27
N ASP A 801 -13.05 -3.75 -5.80
CA ASP A 801 -14.22 -2.93 -6.05
C ASP A 801 -15.07 -3.43 -7.25
N PRO A 802 -16.34 -3.01 -7.36
CA PRO A 802 -17.24 -3.48 -8.41
C PRO A 802 -16.85 -3.15 -9.86
N LYS A 803 -15.86 -2.25 -10.09
CA LYS A 803 -15.32 -1.97 -11.43
C LYS A 803 -14.31 -3.04 -11.87
N GLY A 804 -13.79 -3.82 -10.91
CA GLY A 804 -12.88 -4.92 -11.16
C GLY A 804 -13.59 -6.23 -11.51
N SER A 805 -12.79 -7.26 -11.80
CA SER A 805 -13.26 -8.63 -12.03
C SER A 805 -13.80 -9.25 -10.73
N SER A 806 -14.90 -10.01 -10.84
CA SER A 806 -15.43 -10.85 -9.75
C SER A 806 -14.64 -12.14 -9.51
N ALA A 807 -13.51 -12.36 -10.20
CA ALA A 807 -12.72 -13.58 -10.07
C ALA A 807 -12.27 -13.88 -8.63
N TRP A 808 -12.08 -12.85 -7.78
CA TRP A 808 -11.67 -13.04 -6.37
C TRP A 808 -12.71 -13.81 -5.53
N LYS A 809 -14.00 -13.73 -5.89
CA LYS A 809 -15.10 -14.43 -5.20
C LYS A 809 -15.58 -15.68 -5.94
N GLU A 810 -15.38 -15.72 -7.26
CA GLU A 810 -15.77 -16.86 -8.09
C GLU A 810 -14.71 -17.97 -8.09
N ASN A 811 -13.43 -17.58 -8.04
CA ASN A 811 -12.27 -18.46 -8.17
C ASN A 811 -11.33 -18.32 -6.96
N PRO A 812 -11.75 -18.70 -5.73
CA PRO A 812 -10.84 -18.80 -4.60
C PRO A 812 -9.70 -19.77 -4.90
N THR A 813 -8.47 -19.34 -4.61
CA THR A 813 -7.25 -20.15 -4.82
C THR A 813 -6.45 -20.21 -3.54
N ARG A 814 -5.75 -21.31 -3.28
CA ARG A 814 -4.87 -21.46 -2.11
C ARG A 814 -3.83 -20.34 -2.05
N LEU A 815 -3.35 -19.85 -3.20
CA LEU A 815 -2.30 -18.82 -3.28
C LEU A 815 -2.76 -17.47 -2.71
N ALA A 816 -4.03 -17.12 -2.89
CA ALA A 816 -4.61 -15.94 -2.28
C ALA A 816 -5.04 -16.21 -0.83
N CYS A 817 -5.67 -17.37 -0.57
CA CYS A 817 -6.24 -17.68 0.74
C CYS A 817 -5.17 -17.94 1.81
N LEU A 818 -4.16 -18.76 1.51
CA LEU A 818 -3.11 -19.12 2.48
C LEU A 818 -2.18 -17.95 2.81
N ALA A 819 -2.20 -16.87 2.02
CA ALA A 819 -1.44 -15.67 2.31
C ALA A 819 -1.89 -14.98 3.61
N CYS A 820 -3.14 -15.17 4.03
CA CYS A 820 -3.66 -14.76 5.34
C CYS A 820 -4.01 -15.96 6.23
N HIS A 821 -4.42 -17.09 5.64
CA HIS A 821 -4.76 -18.32 6.37
C HIS A 821 -3.55 -19.26 6.43
N ASP A 822 -2.55 -18.88 7.21
CA ASP A 822 -1.23 -19.50 7.17
C ASP A 822 -1.01 -20.61 8.21
N THR A 823 -1.97 -20.87 9.10
CA THR A 823 -1.88 -21.94 10.12
C THR A 823 -1.55 -23.32 9.52
N ASP A 824 -0.84 -24.17 10.27
CA ASP A 824 -0.51 -25.55 9.85
C ASP A 824 -1.74 -26.37 9.41
N LYS A 825 -2.88 -26.16 10.09
CA LYS A 825 -4.16 -26.81 9.75
C LYS A 825 -4.71 -26.33 8.41
N ALA A 826 -4.68 -25.02 8.16
CA ALA A 826 -5.13 -24.43 6.90
C ALA A 826 -4.24 -24.87 5.72
N ILE A 827 -2.92 -24.88 5.91
CA ILE A 827 -1.96 -25.39 4.93
C ILE A 827 -2.27 -26.86 4.61
N THR A 828 -2.46 -27.70 5.63
CA THR A 828 -2.77 -29.13 5.43
C THR A 828 -4.10 -29.33 4.73
N HIS A 829 -5.14 -28.58 5.11
CA HIS A 829 -6.43 -28.61 4.44
C HIS A 829 -6.29 -28.28 2.94
N ALA A 830 -5.56 -27.23 2.59
CA ALA A 830 -5.36 -26.85 1.20
C ALA A 830 -4.56 -27.91 0.41
N LYS A 831 -3.55 -28.56 1.04
CA LYS A 831 -2.77 -29.65 0.43
C LYS A 831 -3.66 -30.82 0.00
N LEU A 832 -4.63 -31.18 0.84
CA LEU A 832 -5.55 -32.28 0.54
C LEU A 832 -6.54 -31.94 -0.59
N ASN A 833 -6.72 -30.66 -0.91
CA ASN A 833 -7.69 -30.16 -1.91
C ASN A 833 -7.02 -29.64 -3.19
N THR A 834 -5.75 -29.97 -3.40
CA THR A 834 -4.99 -29.50 -4.56
C THR A 834 -4.16 -30.64 -5.12
N ASN A 835 -4.32 -30.88 -6.42
CA ASN A 835 -3.39 -31.71 -7.18
C ASN A 835 -2.35 -30.82 -7.87
N VAL A 836 -1.08 -31.15 -7.70
CA VAL A 836 0.04 -30.46 -8.36
C VAL A 836 0.78 -31.49 -9.23
N PRO A 837 0.44 -31.59 -10.53
CA PRO A 837 1.05 -32.56 -11.43
C PRO A 837 2.55 -32.34 -11.65
N THR A 838 3.01 -31.09 -11.53
CA THR A 838 4.42 -30.70 -11.64
C THR A 838 4.95 -30.25 -10.27
N PRO A 839 5.48 -31.16 -9.41
CA PRO A 839 5.99 -30.78 -8.08
C PRO A 839 7.11 -29.74 -8.10
N SER A 840 7.84 -29.65 -9.21
CA SER A 840 8.86 -28.63 -9.44
C SER A 840 8.30 -27.26 -9.80
N ASP A 841 6.98 -27.12 -10.02
CA ASP A 841 6.25 -25.86 -10.17
C ASP A 841 4.93 -25.90 -9.40
N PRO A 842 4.96 -25.79 -8.06
CA PRO A 842 3.76 -25.87 -7.24
C PRO A 842 2.84 -24.66 -7.39
N PHE A 843 3.17 -23.66 -8.23
CA PHE A 843 2.37 -22.45 -8.47
C PHE A 843 1.88 -22.36 -9.92
N GLY A 844 2.35 -23.26 -10.78
CA GLY A 844 2.11 -23.26 -12.20
C GLY A 844 0.64 -23.46 -12.58
N LYS A 845 0.36 -23.12 -13.83
CA LYS A 845 -0.98 -23.18 -14.43
C LYS A 845 -1.61 -24.58 -14.51
N ASP A 846 -0.84 -25.64 -14.25
CA ASP A 846 -1.27 -27.03 -14.27
C ASP A 846 -1.77 -27.53 -12.91
N ALA A 847 -1.55 -26.77 -11.83
CA ALA A 847 -2.16 -27.06 -10.54
C ALA A 847 -3.68 -27.03 -10.64
N THR A 848 -4.33 -28.06 -10.09
CA THR A 848 -5.80 -28.18 -10.07
C THR A 848 -6.28 -28.14 -8.63
N GLU A 849 -7.13 -27.16 -8.32
CA GLU A 849 -7.68 -26.96 -6.97
C GLU A 849 -9.18 -27.26 -6.96
N THR A 850 -9.65 -27.96 -5.92
CA THR A 850 -11.08 -28.24 -5.69
C THR A 850 -11.72 -27.21 -4.76
N CYS A 851 -11.02 -26.12 -4.43
CA CYS A 851 -11.48 -25.09 -3.48
C CYS A 851 -12.85 -24.50 -3.86
N THR A 852 -13.13 -24.31 -5.15
CA THR A 852 -14.39 -23.74 -5.65
C THR A 852 -15.63 -24.57 -5.32
N ILE A 853 -15.47 -25.87 -5.03
CA ILE A 853 -16.58 -26.75 -4.65
C ILE A 853 -17.23 -26.27 -3.33
N CYS A 854 -16.40 -25.86 -2.36
CA CYS A 854 -16.82 -25.45 -1.03
C CYS A 854 -16.78 -23.92 -0.81
N HIS A 855 -15.85 -23.23 -1.48
CA HIS A 855 -15.60 -21.80 -1.31
C HIS A 855 -16.03 -20.94 -2.51
N GLY A 856 -16.55 -21.54 -3.59
CA GLY A 856 -17.01 -20.77 -4.76
C GLY A 856 -18.20 -19.87 -4.46
N ALA A 857 -18.54 -18.99 -5.39
CA ALA A 857 -19.66 -18.06 -5.24
C ALA A 857 -20.97 -18.77 -4.84
N GLY A 858 -21.67 -18.21 -3.84
CA GLY A 858 -22.93 -18.77 -3.33
C GLY A 858 -22.80 -19.99 -2.40
N LYS A 859 -21.61 -20.61 -2.31
CA LYS A 859 -21.37 -21.74 -1.39
C LYS A 859 -21.36 -21.29 0.07
N GLU A 860 -21.46 -22.24 1.00
CA GLU A 860 -21.52 -21.99 2.44
C GLU A 860 -20.28 -21.23 2.94
N PHE A 861 -19.09 -21.64 2.48
CA PHE A 861 -17.80 -21.06 2.89
C PHE A 861 -17.23 -20.06 1.88
N SER A 862 -18.11 -19.45 1.07
CA SER A 862 -17.67 -18.45 0.08
C SER A 862 -17.06 -17.21 0.74
N PRO A 863 -16.02 -16.57 0.15
CA PRO A 863 -15.41 -15.36 0.69
C PRO A 863 -16.41 -14.27 1.05
N GLU A 864 -17.44 -14.06 0.21
CA GLU A 864 -18.50 -13.07 0.46
C GLU A 864 -19.31 -13.35 1.73
N LYS A 865 -19.50 -14.63 2.12
CA LYS A 865 -20.24 -14.99 3.33
C LYS A 865 -19.36 -14.94 4.57
N VAL A 866 -18.17 -15.53 4.51
CA VAL A 866 -17.30 -15.71 5.69
C VAL A 866 -16.50 -14.46 6.05
N HIS A 867 -16.26 -13.56 5.09
CA HIS A 867 -15.63 -12.26 5.31
C HIS A 867 -16.64 -11.11 5.38
N ASN A 868 -17.93 -11.41 5.55
CA ASN A 868 -18.94 -10.36 5.70
C ASN A 868 -18.77 -9.62 7.04
N ILE A 869 -18.56 -8.31 6.96
CA ILE A 869 -18.39 -7.39 8.11
C ILE A 869 -19.66 -6.59 8.43
N ALA A 870 -20.82 -7.12 8.04
CA ALA A 870 -22.13 -6.53 8.34
C ALA A 870 -22.42 -6.43 9.85
N LYS A 871 -23.40 -5.58 10.20
CA LYS A 871 -23.75 -5.26 11.58
C LYS A 871 -24.50 -6.43 12.27
N PRO A 872 -24.19 -6.76 13.53
CA PRO A 872 -23.20 -6.12 14.41
C PRO A 872 -21.75 -6.47 14.03
N TYR A 873 -20.92 -5.44 13.83
CA TYR A 873 -19.50 -5.62 13.58
C TYR A 873 -18.82 -6.12 14.85
N LYS A 874 -18.10 -7.25 14.75
CA LYS A 874 -17.16 -7.73 15.77
C LYS A 874 -15.78 -7.87 15.10
N PRO A 875 -14.76 -7.14 15.55
CA PRO A 875 -13.38 -7.38 15.11
C PRO A 875 -13.01 -8.82 15.47
N PRO A 876 -12.48 -9.63 14.54
CA PRO A 876 -12.20 -11.05 14.79
C PRO A 876 -10.80 -11.26 15.38
N TYR A 877 -9.96 -10.22 15.34
CA TYR A 877 -8.65 -10.12 15.95
C TYR A 877 -8.55 -8.76 16.65
N VAL A 878 -7.77 -8.69 17.72
CA VAL A 878 -7.43 -7.41 18.35
C VAL A 878 -6.57 -6.66 17.36
N ARG A 879 -7.05 -5.54 16.81
CA ARG A 879 -6.17 -4.65 16.07
C ARG A 879 -5.31 -3.96 17.11
N GLU A 880 -4.10 -4.49 17.32
CA GLU A 880 -3.12 -3.79 18.14
C GLU A 880 -2.86 -2.42 17.48
N PRO A 881 -3.08 -1.30 18.20
CA PRO A 881 -2.88 0.04 17.67
C PRO A 881 -1.41 0.32 17.36
#